data_AF-A0A8C9EY98-F1
#
_entry.id   AF-A0A8C9EY98-F1
#
_cell.length_a   1.000
_cell.length_b   1.000
_cell.length_c   1.000
_cell.angle_alpha   90.00
_cell.angle_beta   90.00
_cell.angle_gamma   90.00
#
_symmetry.space_group_name_H-M   'P 1'
#
loop_
_entity.id
_entity.type
_entity.pdbx_description
1 polymer ?
#
loop_
_entity_poly.entity_id
_entity_poly.type
_entity_poly.pdbx_seq_one_letter_code
_entity_poly.pdbx_strand_id
1 'polypeptide(L)'
;MVLRGGGGADPEGTRDDGPALSALKRLERSQRTDRLDALFGFERPAEPCERTGWLINMHPTEVLDEDRRAVSAVDYYFIQEDGSRFKVALPYRPYFYVATQQGCEREVSSFLAKKFQGKIAKLETVPKEDLDLPNHLVGLKRHYLKLSFSTVDELVKVRKEISPAVRKNRERDQASDVYTSMLSSALAGGSLTTAEEGASKKITNQMDNIVDMREYDVPYHMRLSIDLKIHVAHWYNVRYRGSTFPPEITRRDDLVERPDPVVLAFDIETTKLPLKFPDAETDQIMMISYMIDGQGYLITNREIVSEDIEDFEFTPKPEYEGPFCVFNEPDEAHLIQRWFEHVQETKPTIIVTYNGDFFDCNVLPFLKVRAGFCAHILIVLSRWVKRDSYLPVGSHNLKAAAKAKLGYDPVELDPEEMCRMATEEPQTLATYSVSDAVATYYMYMKYVHPFIFALCTIIPMEPDEVLRKGSGTLCEALLMVQAYHANIIFPNKQEQEFNKLTEDGHVLDSETYVGGHVEALESGVFRSDIPCRFKMNPAAFDYLVQNVEKTLRHAIEEEEGLPLDQVTNFQEVCDEIKVKLNSLKDVPNRIECPLIYHLDVGAMYPNIILTNRLQPSAMVDEATCAACDFNKPGANCQRRMTWQWRGEFMPASRSEYHRIQQQLESEKFPPLYPDGAPRAFHELSREEQAKYEKKRLADYCRKAYKKIHVTKVEERVTTICQRENSFYVDTVRAFRDRRYEFKGLHKVWKKKLSAAMETGDASEVKRCKNMEILYDSLQLAHKCILNSFYGYVMRKGARWYSMEMAGIVCFTGANIITQARELIEQIGRPLELDTDGIWCVLPNSFPENFVIKSTNAKKPKVTISYPGAMLNILVKEGFTNDQYQELQDPASLTYVTRSENSIFFEVDGPYLAMILPASKEEGKKLKKSSCHQILLIFPQQPKTLCP
;
A
#
# COMPACT_ATOMS: atom_id res chain seq x y z
N MET A 1 -3.87 -21.88 -18.04
CA MET A 1 -2.53 -22.24 -18.57
C MET A 1 -1.71 -20.97 -18.54
N VAL A 2 -0.78 -20.86 -17.59
CA VAL A 2 -0.09 -19.63 -17.20
C VAL A 2 1.02 -19.35 -18.21
N LEU A 3 0.80 -18.38 -19.10
CA LEU A 3 1.86 -17.86 -19.97
C LEU A 3 2.88 -17.15 -19.08
N ARG A 4 4.05 -17.77 -18.97
CA ARG A 4 5.24 -17.18 -18.38
C ARG A 4 5.53 -15.88 -19.10
N GLY A 5 5.52 -14.77 -18.37
CA GLY A 5 6.08 -13.51 -18.82
C GLY A 5 7.57 -13.71 -19.10
N GLY A 6 7.90 -13.90 -20.38
CA GLY A 6 9.24 -13.64 -20.87
C GLY A 6 9.45 -12.13 -20.80
N GLY A 7 10.19 -11.67 -19.80
CA GLY A 7 10.81 -10.36 -19.87
C GLY A 7 11.71 -10.37 -21.10
N GLY A 8 11.40 -9.52 -22.08
CA GLY A 8 12.33 -9.19 -23.15
C GLY A 8 13.62 -8.74 -22.51
N ALA A 9 14.66 -9.56 -22.65
CA ALA A 9 16.01 -9.19 -22.31
C ALA A 9 16.43 -8.03 -23.23
N ASP A 10 16.89 -6.92 -22.64
CA ASP A 10 17.69 -5.93 -23.36
C ASP A 10 18.84 -6.65 -24.08
N PRO A 11 18.94 -6.60 -25.41
CA PRO A 11 20.04 -7.21 -26.12
C PRO A 11 21.22 -6.22 -26.18
N GLU A 12 21.74 -5.80 -25.03
CA GLU A 12 23.10 -5.25 -24.93
C GLU A 12 23.76 -5.78 -23.64
N GLY A 13 24.32 -6.98 -23.77
CA GLY A 13 25.24 -7.53 -22.79
C GLY A 13 26.42 -6.58 -22.61
N THR A 14 26.61 -6.13 -21.37
CA THR A 14 27.77 -5.39 -20.89
C THR A 14 29.07 -6.08 -21.28
N ARG A 15 29.69 -5.61 -22.36
CA ARG A 15 31.16 -5.59 -22.45
C ARG A 15 31.64 -4.61 -21.39
N ASP A 16 32.73 -4.98 -20.71
CA ASP A 16 33.37 -4.22 -19.64
C ASP A 16 34.00 -2.93 -20.22
N ASP A 17 33.15 -1.94 -20.50
CA ASP A 17 33.55 -0.59 -20.88
C ASP A 17 33.98 0.15 -19.61
N GLY A 18 35.22 0.65 -19.58
CA GLY A 18 35.83 1.25 -18.38
C GLY A 18 34.99 2.35 -17.69
N PRO A 19 35.20 2.60 -16.39
CA PRO A 19 34.33 3.44 -15.55
C PRO A 19 34.15 4.88 -16.06
N ALA A 20 35.16 5.46 -16.73
CA ALA A 20 35.11 6.81 -17.29
C ALA A 20 34.19 6.92 -18.53
N LEU A 21 34.10 5.87 -19.36
CA LEU A 21 33.20 5.84 -20.52
C LEU A 21 31.72 5.78 -20.08
N SER A 22 31.45 5.14 -18.93
CA SER A 22 30.10 5.04 -18.37
C SER A 22 29.59 6.38 -17.79
N ALA A 23 30.48 7.19 -17.19
CA ALA A 23 30.12 8.47 -16.60
C ALA A 23 29.84 9.53 -17.68
N LEU A 24 30.61 9.54 -18.77
CA LEU A 24 30.36 10.38 -19.93
C LEU A 24 29.00 10.09 -20.56
N LYS A 25 28.67 8.81 -20.80
CA LYS A 25 27.35 8.41 -21.32
C LYS A 25 26.18 8.85 -20.42
N ARG A 26 26.36 8.80 -19.09
CA ARG A 26 25.33 9.27 -18.13
C ARG A 26 25.18 10.80 -18.15
N LEU A 27 26.29 11.53 -18.23
CA LEU A 27 26.27 12.98 -18.35
C LEU A 27 25.64 13.44 -19.68
N GLU A 28 25.97 12.77 -20.79
CA GLU A 28 25.33 13.01 -22.10
C GLU A 28 23.82 12.76 -22.04
N ARG A 29 23.39 11.70 -21.33
CA ARG A 29 21.97 11.43 -21.09
C ARG A 29 21.32 12.56 -20.27
N SER A 30 21.96 13.06 -19.22
CA SER A 30 21.45 14.19 -18.44
C SER A 30 21.32 15.45 -19.29
N GLN A 31 22.35 15.79 -20.07
CA GLN A 31 22.33 16.97 -20.94
C GLN A 31 21.27 16.86 -22.04
N ARG A 32 21.07 15.66 -22.60
CA ARG A 32 19.99 15.39 -23.54
C ARG A 32 18.62 15.59 -22.89
N THR A 33 18.46 15.11 -21.66
CA THR A 33 17.23 15.27 -20.87
C THR A 33 16.95 16.74 -20.61
N ASP A 34 17.94 17.52 -20.21
CA ASP A 34 17.82 18.98 -20.01
C ASP A 34 17.35 19.72 -21.26
N ARG A 35 17.90 19.39 -22.43
CA ARG A 35 17.47 19.99 -23.71
C ARG A 35 16.02 19.65 -24.04
N LEU A 36 15.60 18.41 -23.74
CA LEU A 36 14.22 17.97 -23.99
C LEU A 36 13.26 18.66 -23.03
N ASP A 37 13.58 18.69 -21.73
CA ASP A 37 12.74 19.32 -20.72
C ASP A 37 12.53 20.82 -20.99
N ALA A 38 13.56 21.51 -21.50
CA ALA A 38 13.45 22.91 -21.93
C ALA A 38 12.42 23.13 -23.05
N LEU A 39 12.27 22.20 -24.01
CA LEU A 39 11.24 22.29 -25.06
C LEU A 39 9.82 22.33 -24.45
N PHE A 40 9.64 21.66 -23.31
CA PHE A 40 8.37 21.60 -22.57
C PHE A 40 8.23 22.68 -21.48
N GLY A 41 9.15 23.65 -21.47
CA GLY A 41 9.14 24.80 -20.55
C GLY A 41 9.83 24.56 -19.20
N PHE A 42 10.45 23.40 -18.98
CA PHE A 42 11.16 23.10 -17.74
C PHE A 42 12.64 23.48 -17.85
N GLU A 43 12.91 24.77 -17.75
CA GLU A 43 14.26 25.30 -17.78
C GLU A 43 14.89 25.35 -16.38
N ARG A 44 16.21 25.12 -16.32
CA ARG A 44 17.00 25.36 -15.11
C ARG A 44 17.29 26.87 -15.00
N PRO A 45 17.11 27.49 -13.83
CA PRO A 45 17.50 28.88 -13.62
C PRO A 45 19.00 29.08 -13.91
N ALA A 46 19.33 30.03 -14.78
CA ALA A 46 20.72 30.40 -15.08
C ALA A 46 21.27 31.45 -14.10
N GLU A 47 20.41 32.37 -13.66
CA GLU A 47 20.74 33.45 -12.73
C GLU A 47 20.15 33.18 -11.34
N PRO A 48 20.74 33.74 -10.27
CA PRO A 48 20.16 33.67 -8.94
C PRO A 48 18.71 34.19 -8.93
N CYS A 49 17.78 33.36 -8.47
CA CYS A 49 16.37 33.71 -8.42
C CYS A 49 15.66 33.03 -7.24
N GLU A 50 14.52 33.59 -6.86
CA GLU A 50 13.60 32.99 -5.90
C GLU A 50 12.26 32.79 -6.61
N ARG A 51 11.77 31.56 -6.67
CA ARG A 51 10.53 31.18 -7.37
C ARG A 51 9.67 30.32 -6.46
N THR A 52 8.37 30.59 -6.43
CA THR A 52 7.40 29.74 -5.73
C THR A 52 6.71 28.85 -6.75
N GLY A 53 6.73 27.54 -6.51
CA GLY A 53 6.13 26.58 -7.43
C GLY A 53 5.57 25.36 -6.72
N TRP A 54 4.54 24.77 -7.31
CA TRP A 54 3.99 23.50 -6.92
C TRP A 54 4.79 22.36 -7.53
N LEU A 55 5.29 21.46 -6.69
CA LEU A 55 6.13 20.36 -7.13
C LEU A 55 5.28 19.29 -7.81
N ILE A 56 5.42 19.13 -9.12
CA ILE A 56 4.64 18.15 -9.90
C ILE A 56 5.38 16.81 -10.09
N ASN A 57 6.71 16.82 -10.22
CA ASN A 57 7.48 15.60 -10.49
C ASN A 57 8.89 15.68 -9.90
N MET A 58 9.57 14.54 -9.76
CA MET A 58 10.98 14.48 -9.37
C MET A 58 11.69 13.26 -9.97
N HIS A 59 12.96 13.40 -10.37
CA HIS A 59 13.74 12.31 -10.99
C HIS A 59 15.21 12.32 -10.59
N PRO A 60 15.85 11.15 -10.39
CA PRO A 60 17.29 11.10 -10.14
C PRO A 60 18.09 11.52 -11.39
N THR A 61 19.13 12.30 -11.20
CA THR A 61 20.02 12.81 -12.24
C THR A 61 21.48 12.89 -11.75
N GLU A 62 22.41 13.24 -12.63
CA GLU A 62 23.80 13.54 -12.31
C GLU A 62 24.14 14.94 -12.80
N VAL A 63 24.71 15.77 -11.92
CA VAL A 63 25.16 17.12 -12.23
C VAL A 63 26.66 17.25 -11.98
N LEU A 64 27.29 18.26 -12.59
CA LEU A 64 28.70 18.56 -12.32
C LEU A 64 28.81 19.52 -11.13
N ASP A 65 29.72 19.23 -10.22
CA ASP A 65 30.14 20.17 -9.17
C ASP A 65 31.14 21.22 -9.72
N GLU A 66 31.58 22.14 -8.85
CA GLU A 66 32.56 23.18 -9.21
C GLU A 66 33.89 22.60 -9.71
N ASP A 67 34.28 21.44 -9.19
CA ASP A 67 35.49 20.69 -9.58
C ASP A 67 35.30 19.89 -10.87
N ARG A 68 34.15 20.04 -11.56
CA ARG A 68 33.72 19.29 -12.75
C ARG A 68 33.65 17.78 -12.53
N ARG A 69 33.37 17.35 -11.31
CA ARG A 69 33.11 15.95 -10.96
C ARG A 69 31.62 15.68 -11.01
N ALA A 70 31.25 14.48 -11.44
CA ALA A 70 29.86 14.06 -11.43
C ALA A 70 29.39 13.81 -9.98
N VAL A 71 28.25 14.39 -9.63
CA VAL A 71 27.58 14.24 -8.33
C VAL A 71 26.14 13.84 -8.59
N SER A 72 25.63 12.88 -7.84
CA SER A 72 24.21 12.52 -7.91
C SER A 72 23.33 13.66 -7.36
N ALA A 73 22.23 13.91 -8.04
CA ALA A 73 21.24 14.91 -7.69
C ALA A 73 19.82 14.42 -8.01
N VAL A 74 18.80 15.14 -7.54
CA VAL A 74 17.42 14.93 -7.97
C VAL A 74 16.93 16.20 -8.64
N ASP A 75 16.41 16.06 -9.86
CA ASP A 75 15.66 17.12 -10.54
C ASP A 75 14.25 17.19 -9.96
N TYR A 76 13.83 18.40 -9.57
CA TYR A 76 12.49 18.71 -9.10
C TYR A 76 11.81 19.63 -10.11
N TYR A 77 10.60 19.27 -10.55
CA TYR A 77 9.84 19.94 -11.61
C TYR A 77 8.67 20.72 -11.01
N PHE A 78 8.59 22.01 -11.27
CA PHE A 78 7.63 22.91 -10.63
C PHE A 78 6.71 23.61 -11.64
N ILE A 79 5.47 23.86 -11.20
CA ILE A 79 4.48 24.71 -11.88
C ILE A 79 4.21 25.93 -10.99
N GLN A 80 4.33 27.13 -11.53
CA GLN A 80 4.01 28.38 -10.83
C GLN A 80 2.51 28.71 -10.96
N GLU A 81 2.02 29.66 -10.16
CA GLU A 81 0.59 30.08 -10.19
C GLU A 81 0.17 30.65 -11.56
N ASP A 82 1.10 31.27 -12.30
CA ASP A 82 0.87 31.79 -13.66
C ASP A 82 0.94 30.71 -14.76
N GLY A 83 1.08 29.43 -14.38
CA GLY A 83 1.21 28.30 -15.29
C GLY A 83 2.61 28.12 -15.89
N SER A 84 3.55 29.04 -15.63
CA SER A 84 4.93 28.89 -16.07
C SER A 84 5.65 27.79 -15.29
N ARG A 85 6.68 27.22 -15.91
CA ARG A 85 7.33 26.00 -15.44
C ARG A 85 8.81 26.24 -15.24
N PHE A 86 9.40 25.50 -14.31
CA PHE A 86 10.86 25.50 -14.11
C PHE A 86 11.29 24.21 -13.43
N LYS A 87 12.57 23.89 -13.49
CA LYS A 87 13.14 22.76 -12.75
C LYS A 87 14.43 23.14 -12.04
N VAL A 88 14.77 22.40 -10.98
CA VAL A 88 16.02 22.59 -10.25
C VAL A 88 16.63 21.24 -9.86
N ALA A 89 17.95 21.11 -9.95
CA ALA A 89 18.67 19.94 -9.42
C ALA A 89 19.12 20.24 -7.99
N LEU A 90 18.83 19.31 -7.08
CA LEU A 90 19.36 19.32 -5.72
C LEU A 90 20.41 18.20 -5.58
N PRO A 91 21.72 18.53 -5.52
CA PRO A 91 22.77 17.57 -5.24
C PRO A 91 22.67 17.04 -3.81
N TYR A 92 22.83 15.73 -3.63
CA TYR A 92 22.81 15.12 -2.31
C TYR A 92 23.65 13.85 -2.29
N ARG A 93 24.45 13.64 -1.23
CA ARG A 93 25.37 12.50 -1.20
C ARG A 93 24.61 11.21 -0.87
N PRO A 94 24.59 10.20 -1.76
CA PRO A 94 24.07 8.88 -1.41
C PRO A 94 24.88 8.26 -0.28
N TYR A 95 24.24 7.45 0.58
CA TYR A 95 24.91 6.80 1.69
C TYR A 95 24.26 5.47 2.11
N PHE A 96 25.02 4.66 2.85
CA PHE A 96 24.52 3.53 3.63
C PHE A 96 25.33 3.37 4.92
N TYR A 97 24.87 2.50 5.81
CA TYR A 97 25.49 2.28 7.12
C TYR A 97 26.17 0.93 7.22
N VAL A 98 27.26 0.87 7.98
CA VAL A 98 27.97 -0.36 8.34
C VAL A 98 28.06 -0.44 9.86
N ALA A 99 27.72 -1.61 10.42
CA ALA A 99 27.92 -1.89 11.84
C ALA A 99 29.19 -2.71 12.02
N THR A 100 29.95 -2.41 13.07
CA THR A 100 31.21 -3.09 13.40
C THR A 100 31.08 -3.91 14.67
N GLN A 101 32.05 -4.78 14.92
CA GLN A 101 32.27 -5.32 16.26
C GLN A 101 32.50 -4.16 17.25
N GLN A 102 32.06 -4.36 18.49
CA GLN A 102 32.10 -3.34 19.53
C GLN A 102 33.55 -2.92 19.82
N GLY A 103 33.83 -1.61 19.74
CA GLY A 103 35.16 -1.05 20.01
C GLY A 103 36.10 -1.01 18.79
N CYS A 104 35.70 -1.58 17.65
CA CYS A 104 36.49 -1.59 16.42
C CYS A 104 36.14 -0.45 15.44
N GLU A 105 35.27 0.49 15.83
CA GLU A 105 34.70 1.51 14.93
C GLU A 105 35.80 2.37 14.30
N ARG A 106 36.80 2.79 15.09
CA ARG A 106 37.91 3.65 14.65
C ARG A 106 38.86 2.93 13.69
N GLU A 107 39.15 1.65 13.95
CA GLU A 107 40.03 0.83 13.12
C GLU A 107 39.40 0.55 11.76
N VAL A 108 38.14 0.11 11.77
CA VAL A 108 37.37 -0.15 10.54
C VAL A 108 37.17 1.14 9.75
N SER A 109 36.85 2.26 10.41
CA SER A 109 36.76 3.58 9.80
C SER A 109 38.04 3.96 9.02
N SER A 110 39.20 3.85 9.69
CA SER A 110 40.50 4.17 9.10
C SER A 110 40.86 3.24 7.95
N PHE A 111 40.53 1.95 8.09
CA PHE A 111 40.73 0.95 7.04
C PHE A 111 39.85 1.21 5.80
N LEU A 112 38.56 1.48 5.99
CA LEU A 112 37.63 1.77 4.89
C LEU A 112 38.02 3.05 4.15
N ALA A 113 38.43 4.09 4.88
CA ALA A 113 38.93 5.34 4.30
C ALA A 113 40.17 5.11 3.43
N LYS A 114 41.11 4.24 3.87
CA LYS A 114 42.31 3.90 3.10
C LYS A 114 42.01 2.97 1.91
N LYS A 115 41.19 1.94 2.10
CA LYS A 115 40.87 0.95 1.06
C LYS A 115 40.06 1.55 -0.09
N PHE A 116 39.12 2.42 0.24
CA PHE A 116 38.22 3.07 -0.73
C PHE A 116 38.55 4.55 -0.93
N GLN A 117 39.84 4.90 -0.83
CA GLN A 117 40.32 6.25 -1.05
C GLN A 117 39.87 6.75 -2.44
N GLY A 118 39.27 7.94 -2.48
CA GLY A 118 38.72 8.52 -3.70
C GLY A 118 37.34 8.01 -4.12
N LYS A 119 36.81 6.94 -3.51
CA LYS A 119 35.43 6.47 -3.71
C LYS A 119 34.48 6.91 -2.59
N ILE A 120 34.93 6.90 -1.33
CA ILE A 120 34.15 7.38 -0.19
C ILE A 120 34.39 8.89 -0.05
N ALA A 121 33.33 9.69 -0.15
CA ALA A 121 33.39 11.14 -0.02
C ALA A 121 33.41 11.61 1.44
N LYS A 122 32.64 10.95 2.32
CA LYS A 122 32.59 11.25 3.75
C LYS A 122 32.32 9.97 4.54
N LEU A 123 33.01 9.81 5.67
CA LEU A 123 32.80 8.72 6.60
C LEU A 123 32.62 9.30 8.01
N GLU A 124 31.51 8.96 8.66
CA GLU A 124 31.15 9.50 9.98
C GLU A 124 30.52 8.43 10.87
N THR A 125 30.77 8.48 12.19
CA THR A 125 30.14 7.58 13.16
C THR A 125 28.85 8.23 13.68
N VAL A 126 27.72 7.54 13.55
CA VAL A 126 26.39 8.05 13.89
C VAL A 126 25.68 7.09 14.86
N PRO A 127 25.13 7.58 15.99
CA PRO A 127 24.29 6.77 16.86
C PRO A 127 22.86 6.65 16.30
N LYS A 128 22.34 5.42 16.23
CA LYS A 128 20.97 5.11 15.76
C LYS A 128 20.24 4.27 16.80
N GLU A 129 18.91 4.43 16.87
CA GLU A 129 18.05 3.49 17.59
C GLU A 129 17.97 2.20 16.77
N ASP A 130 18.55 1.11 17.29
CA ASP A 130 18.48 -0.22 16.71
C ASP A 130 17.53 -1.05 17.57
N LEU A 131 16.32 -1.32 17.06
CA LEU A 131 15.30 -2.04 17.82
C LEU A 131 15.67 -3.53 18.01
N ASP A 132 16.62 -4.04 17.22
CA ASP A 132 17.20 -5.37 17.39
C ASP A 132 18.29 -5.40 18.48
N LEU A 133 18.72 -4.22 18.99
CA LEU A 133 19.73 -4.13 20.04
C LEU A 133 19.09 -4.53 21.38
N PRO A 134 19.67 -5.52 22.10
CA PRO A 134 19.20 -5.87 23.43
C PRO A 134 19.22 -4.66 24.37
N ASN A 135 18.16 -4.48 25.13
CA ASN A 135 17.97 -3.40 26.10
C ASN A 135 18.00 -1.97 25.52
N HIS A 136 17.73 -1.78 24.23
CA HIS A 136 17.66 -0.44 23.62
C HIS A 136 16.67 0.51 24.34
N LEU A 137 15.63 -0.02 24.99
CA LEU A 137 14.64 0.76 25.75
C LEU A 137 15.21 1.59 26.92
N VAL A 138 16.42 1.29 27.39
CA VAL A 138 17.11 2.13 28.40
C VAL A 138 17.86 3.31 27.80
N GLY A 139 17.71 3.54 26.50
CA GLY A 139 18.39 4.61 25.74
C GLY A 139 19.72 4.18 25.13
N LEU A 140 20.03 2.87 25.11
CA LEU A 140 21.21 2.34 24.43
C LEU A 140 21.05 2.49 22.92
N LYS A 141 22.05 3.12 22.29
CA LYS A 141 22.10 3.33 20.85
C LYS A 141 23.24 2.53 20.24
N ARG A 142 23.03 2.04 19.03
CA ARG A 142 24.10 1.41 18.26
C ARG A 142 24.83 2.45 17.43
N HIS A 143 26.16 2.40 17.46
CA HIS A 143 27.00 3.25 16.62
C HIS A 143 27.21 2.59 15.26
N TYR A 144 26.89 3.31 14.19
CA TYR A 144 27.11 2.90 12.81
C TYR A 144 28.12 3.81 12.12
N LEU A 145 28.90 3.25 11.20
CA LEU A 145 29.69 4.03 10.26
C LEU A 145 28.82 4.36 9.04
N LYS A 146 28.53 5.64 8.84
CA LYS A 146 27.83 6.16 7.66
C LYS A 146 28.84 6.45 6.56
N LEU A 147 28.75 5.71 5.46
CA LEU A 147 29.58 5.90 4.27
C LEU A 147 28.79 6.72 3.27
N SER A 148 29.27 7.93 2.95
CA SER A 148 28.67 8.81 1.95
C SER A 148 29.53 8.87 0.69
N PHE A 149 28.89 8.92 -0.47
CA PHE A 149 29.52 8.85 -1.80
C PHE A 149 29.18 10.09 -2.62
N SER A 150 29.93 10.36 -3.69
CA SER A 150 29.59 11.45 -4.63
C SER A 150 28.52 10.99 -5.61
N THR A 151 28.55 9.71 -6.00
CA THR A 151 27.58 9.12 -6.92
C THR A 151 26.97 7.81 -6.43
N VAL A 152 25.80 7.44 -6.96
CA VAL A 152 25.16 6.14 -6.70
C VAL A 152 26.00 4.98 -7.26
N ASP A 153 26.71 5.18 -8.37
CA ASP A 153 27.60 4.17 -8.97
C ASP A 153 28.77 3.79 -8.02
N GLU A 154 29.39 4.79 -7.38
CA GLU A 154 30.41 4.56 -6.35
C GLU A 154 29.86 3.79 -5.15
N LEU A 155 28.66 4.14 -4.69
CA LEU A 155 27.96 3.44 -3.61
C LEU A 155 27.80 1.95 -3.98
N VAL A 156 27.28 1.66 -5.18
CA VAL A 156 27.04 0.28 -5.63
C VAL A 156 28.35 -0.51 -5.74
N LYS A 157 29.43 0.10 -6.23
CA LYS A 157 30.76 -0.53 -6.31
C LYS A 157 31.29 -0.91 -4.93
N VAL A 158 31.25 0.00 -3.96
CA VAL A 158 31.73 -0.27 -2.60
C VAL A 158 30.83 -1.31 -1.90
N ARG A 159 29.51 -1.22 -2.08
CA ARG A 159 28.55 -2.22 -1.59
C ARG A 159 28.87 -3.63 -2.09
N LYS A 160 29.20 -3.78 -3.38
CA LYS A 160 29.53 -5.08 -4.00
C LYS A 160 30.77 -5.73 -3.38
N GLU A 161 31.72 -4.92 -2.90
CA GLU A 161 32.92 -5.42 -2.22
C GLU A 161 32.68 -5.76 -0.73
N ILE A 162 31.83 -4.99 -0.03
CA ILE A 162 31.55 -5.19 1.41
C ILE A 162 30.56 -6.34 1.67
N SER A 163 29.55 -6.50 0.82
CA SER A 163 28.45 -7.46 1.04
C SER A 163 28.91 -8.91 1.26
N PRO A 164 29.87 -9.47 0.48
CA PRO A 164 30.34 -10.84 0.69
C PRO A 164 31.05 -11.04 2.04
N ALA A 165 31.77 -10.01 2.52
CA ALA A 165 32.45 -10.06 3.82
C ALA A 165 31.43 -10.08 4.97
N VAL A 166 30.42 -9.20 4.92
CA VAL A 166 29.33 -9.16 5.91
C VAL A 166 28.62 -10.52 6.00
N ARG A 167 28.28 -11.13 4.86
CA ARG A 167 27.61 -12.44 4.81
C ARG A 167 28.46 -13.53 5.48
N LYS A 168 29.75 -13.60 5.12
CA LYS A 168 30.69 -14.57 5.70
C LYS A 168 30.85 -14.38 7.22
N ASN A 169 30.91 -13.14 7.68
CA ASN A 169 31.06 -12.83 9.10
C ASN A 169 29.80 -13.21 9.89
N ARG A 170 28.61 -12.93 9.36
CA ARG A 170 27.34 -13.35 9.97
C ARG A 170 27.22 -14.87 10.08
N GLU A 171 27.54 -15.61 9.01
CA GLU A 171 27.53 -17.08 9.03
C GLU A 171 28.50 -17.64 10.09
N ARG A 172 29.68 -17.02 10.25
CA ARG A 172 30.66 -17.38 11.28
C ARG A 172 30.14 -17.11 12.69
N ASP A 173 29.54 -15.94 12.91
CA ASP A 173 29.03 -15.54 14.23
C ASP A 173 27.81 -16.39 14.65
N GLN A 174 26.97 -16.79 13.69
CA GLN A 174 25.87 -17.76 13.92
C GLN A 174 26.38 -19.17 14.24
N ALA A 175 27.49 -19.59 13.63
CA ALA A 175 28.08 -20.90 13.89
C ALA A 175 28.86 -20.96 15.21
N SER A 176 29.34 -19.82 15.72
CA SER A 176 29.94 -19.73 17.05
C SER A 176 28.84 -19.66 18.11
N ASP A 177 28.40 -20.83 18.59
CA ASP A 177 27.40 -20.91 19.65
C ASP A 177 27.79 -20.03 20.85
N VAL A 178 26.80 -19.26 21.36
CA VAL A 178 26.90 -18.48 22.60
C VAL A 178 27.39 -19.36 23.75
N TYR A 179 27.00 -20.64 23.76
CA TYR A 179 27.49 -21.67 24.69
C TYR A 179 29.01 -21.85 24.65
N THR A 180 29.63 -21.83 23.46
CA THR A 180 31.09 -21.96 23.30
C THR A 180 31.82 -20.72 23.82
N SER A 181 31.24 -19.52 23.63
CA SER A 181 31.81 -18.27 24.17
C SER A 181 31.68 -18.16 25.69
N MET A 182 30.54 -18.61 26.26
CA MET A 182 30.33 -18.70 27.70
C MET A 182 31.19 -19.78 28.34
N LEU A 183 31.33 -20.95 27.71
CA LEU A 183 32.26 -21.99 28.17
C LEU A 183 33.69 -21.48 28.14
N SER A 184 34.09 -20.79 27.07
CA SER A 184 35.44 -20.23 26.95
C SER A 184 35.72 -19.19 28.04
N SER A 185 34.71 -18.36 28.37
CA SER A 185 34.80 -17.37 29.45
C SER A 185 34.81 -18.01 30.84
N ALA A 186 34.11 -19.13 31.03
CA ALA A 186 34.07 -19.88 32.29
C ALA A 186 35.30 -20.81 32.49
N LEU A 187 35.88 -21.32 31.41
CA LEU A 187 37.08 -22.16 31.41
C LEU A 187 38.38 -21.34 31.48
N ALA A 188 38.36 -20.08 31.05
CA ALA A 188 39.49 -19.14 31.14
C ALA A 188 39.58 -18.47 32.53
N GLY A 189 39.53 -19.26 33.61
CA GLY A 189 39.55 -18.78 34.99
C GLY A 189 40.61 -17.68 35.23
N GLY A 190 40.16 -16.45 35.49
CA GLY A 190 41.02 -15.29 35.68
C GLY A 190 40.30 -14.09 36.32
N SER A 191 40.63 -13.85 37.59
CA SER A 191 40.38 -12.72 38.50
C SER A 191 39.82 -11.38 37.93
N LEU A 192 38.84 -10.82 38.65
CA LEU A 192 38.48 -9.40 38.63
C LEU A 192 39.68 -8.53 39.05
N THR A 193 40.49 -8.06 38.12
CA THR A 193 41.32 -6.86 38.30
C THR A 193 41.71 -6.26 36.95
N THR A 194 41.44 -4.97 36.80
CA THR A 194 41.97 -4.01 35.81
C THR A 194 41.73 -4.29 34.33
N ALA A 195 40.84 -3.47 33.75
CA ALA A 195 40.76 -3.21 32.33
C ALA A 195 42.06 -2.53 31.85
N GLU A 196 43.06 -3.32 31.43
CA GLU A 196 44.16 -2.85 30.60
C GLU A 196 44.48 -3.89 29.51
N GLU A 197 44.41 -3.41 28.27
CA GLU A 197 45.22 -3.77 27.11
C GLU A 197 45.69 -5.23 26.95
N GLY A 198 45.04 -5.99 26.05
CA GLY A 198 45.71 -7.19 25.53
C GLY A 198 44.87 -8.29 24.90
N ALA A 199 44.09 -7.99 23.86
CA ALA A 199 43.83 -8.98 22.81
C ALA A 199 43.57 -8.28 21.47
N SER A 200 44.51 -7.46 21.04
CA SER A 200 44.76 -7.23 19.62
C SER A 200 45.17 -8.57 18.98
N LYS A 201 44.22 -9.49 18.81
CA LYS A 201 44.35 -10.48 17.73
C LYS A 201 44.48 -9.61 16.48
N LYS A 202 45.67 -9.64 15.89
CA LYS A 202 45.92 -9.15 14.53
C LYS A 202 44.91 -9.83 13.61
N ILE A 203 43.72 -9.26 13.51
CA ILE A 203 42.81 -9.53 12.42
C ILE A 203 43.48 -8.84 11.23
N THR A 204 44.24 -9.62 10.46
CA THR A 204 45.03 -9.12 9.33
C THR A 204 44.16 -8.40 8.29
N ASN A 205 42.83 -8.63 8.32
CA ASN A 205 41.85 -8.00 7.45
C ASN A 205 40.69 -7.38 8.25
N GLN A 206 40.71 -6.06 8.41
CA GLN A 206 39.67 -5.29 9.11
C GLN A 206 38.25 -5.45 8.51
N MET A 207 38.10 -6.06 7.33
CA MET A 207 36.79 -6.51 6.81
C MET A 207 36.11 -7.57 7.70
N ASP A 208 36.87 -8.35 8.47
CA ASP A 208 36.31 -9.38 9.34
C ASP A 208 35.57 -8.79 10.56
N ASN A 209 35.81 -7.50 10.86
CA ASN A 209 35.18 -6.74 11.95
C ASN A 209 33.86 -6.07 11.53
N ILE A 210 33.47 -6.18 10.25
CA ILE A 210 32.20 -5.67 9.75
C ILE A 210 31.12 -6.74 9.93
N VAL A 211 30.15 -6.47 10.81
CA VAL A 211 29.12 -7.45 11.21
C VAL A 211 27.79 -7.26 10.47
N ASP A 212 27.51 -6.04 10.02
CA ASP A 212 26.24 -5.73 9.36
C ASP A 212 26.37 -4.54 8.39
N MET A 213 25.45 -4.47 7.43
CA MET A 213 25.25 -3.35 6.52
C MET A 213 23.75 -3.04 6.50
N ARG A 214 23.39 -1.75 6.66
CA ARG A 214 22.00 -1.28 6.74
C ARG A 214 21.72 -0.19 5.72
N GLU A 215 20.47 -0.13 5.27
CA GLU A 215 19.93 0.90 4.36
C GLU A 215 20.65 1.04 3.00
N TYR A 216 21.34 -0.02 2.54
CA TYR A 216 22.13 -0.06 1.30
C TYR A 216 21.32 -0.24 0.02
N ASP A 217 20.01 -0.45 0.15
CA ASP A 217 19.07 -0.74 -0.92
C ASP A 217 17.93 0.29 -1.00
N VAL A 218 18.06 1.43 -0.29
CA VAL A 218 17.12 2.55 -0.37
C VAL A 218 17.34 3.29 -1.69
N PRO A 219 16.33 3.38 -2.58
CA PRO A 219 16.40 4.18 -3.80
C PRO A 219 16.76 5.63 -3.53
N TYR A 220 17.57 6.20 -4.41
CA TYR A 220 18.25 7.46 -4.17
C TYR A 220 17.31 8.68 -4.10
N HIS A 221 16.32 8.77 -4.99
CA HIS A 221 15.31 9.84 -4.95
C HIS A 221 14.46 9.76 -3.68
N MET A 222 14.07 8.55 -3.26
CA MET A 222 13.36 8.34 -1.99
C MET A 222 14.23 8.75 -0.80
N ARG A 223 15.54 8.49 -0.84
CA ARG A 223 16.46 8.92 0.22
C ARG A 223 16.44 10.44 0.41
N LEU A 224 16.56 11.23 -0.66
CA LEU A 224 16.45 12.69 -0.53
C LEU A 224 15.08 13.10 0.02
N SER A 225 14.02 12.53 -0.55
CA SER A 225 12.64 12.88 -0.19
C SER A 225 12.36 12.64 1.30
N ILE A 226 12.84 11.51 1.84
CA ILE A 226 12.79 11.18 3.28
C ILE A 226 13.65 12.16 4.10
N ASP A 227 14.93 12.28 3.76
CA ASP A 227 15.90 13.02 4.56
C ASP A 227 15.58 14.51 4.65
N LEU A 228 15.11 15.11 3.54
CA LEU A 228 14.84 16.54 3.40
C LEU A 228 13.34 16.88 3.52
N LYS A 229 12.47 15.88 3.72
CA LYS A 229 11.00 16.03 3.79
C LYS A 229 10.36 16.66 2.54
N ILE A 230 10.98 16.51 1.38
CA ILE A 230 10.45 17.04 0.11
C ILE A 230 9.55 15.99 -0.55
N HIS A 231 8.27 16.30 -0.65
CA HIS A 231 7.24 15.45 -1.24
C HIS A 231 6.56 16.17 -2.42
N VAL A 232 6.24 15.42 -3.47
CA VAL A 232 5.45 15.90 -4.61
C VAL A 232 4.05 16.33 -4.14
N ALA A 233 3.40 17.20 -4.90
CA ALA A 233 2.07 17.74 -4.63
C ALA A 233 1.99 18.80 -3.51
N HIS A 234 3.11 19.41 -3.13
CA HIS A 234 3.16 20.57 -2.22
C HIS A 234 3.74 21.80 -2.92
N TRP A 235 3.41 22.97 -2.40
CA TRP A 235 4.05 24.22 -2.77
C TRP A 235 5.40 24.39 -2.06
N TYR A 236 6.39 24.87 -2.81
CA TYR A 236 7.71 25.19 -2.29
C TYR A 236 8.18 26.54 -2.80
N ASN A 237 8.89 27.25 -1.94
CA ASN A 237 9.75 28.35 -2.34
C ASN A 237 11.15 27.82 -2.64
N VAL A 238 11.64 28.07 -3.85
CA VAL A 238 12.92 27.60 -4.36
C VAL A 238 13.83 28.81 -4.54
N ARG A 239 14.86 28.91 -3.72
CA ARG A 239 15.90 29.93 -3.85
C ARG A 239 17.15 29.32 -4.45
N TYR A 240 17.46 29.76 -5.66
CA TYR A 240 18.68 29.42 -6.39
C TYR A 240 19.68 30.56 -6.26
N ARG A 241 20.90 30.28 -5.83
CA ARG A 241 21.98 31.26 -5.64
C ARG A 241 23.15 31.06 -6.61
N GLY A 242 22.88 30.56 -7.81
CA GLY A 242 23.90 30.17 -8.78
C GLY A 242 24.44 28.75 -8.55
N SER A 243 25.42 28.33 -9.35
CA SER A 243 25.97 26.96 -9.32
C SER A 243 26.83 26.65 -8.08
N THR A 244 27.24 27.66 -7.32
CA THR A 244 28.14 27.54 -6.17
C THR A 244 27.48 26.99 -4.91
N PHE A 245 26.17 27.21 -4.74
CA PHE A 245 25.43 26.72 -3.58
C PHE A 245 24.27 25.81 -4.03
N PRO A 246 23.99 24.72 -3.31
CA PRO A 246 22.80 23.91 -3.60
C PRO A 246 21.54 24.76 -3.42
N PRO A 247 20.48 24.51 -4.22
CA PRO A 247 19.23 25.26 -4.10
C PRO A 247 18.58 25.02 -2.73
N GLU A 248 18.01 26.09 -2.15
CA GLU A 248 17.21 26.02 -0.93
C GLU A 248 15.74 25.78 -1.32
N ILE A 249 15.16 24.65 -0.91
CA ILE A 249 13.75 24.29 -1.19
C ILE A 249 12.99 24.28 0.15
N THR A 250 12.05 25.20 0.33
CA THR A 250 11.30 25.37 1.59
C THR A 250 9.80 25.23 1.35
N ARG A 251 9.13 24.36 2.12
CA ARG A 251 7.70 24.08 1.97
C ARG A 251 6.83 25.27 2.36
N ARG A 252 5.72 25.48 1.65
CA ARG A 252 4.69 26.50 1.88
C ARG A 252 3.35 25.83 2.24
N ASP A 253 3.09 25.67 3.53
CA ASP A 253 1.87 25.02 4.04
C ASP A 253 0.62 25.93 3.99
N ASP A 254 0.81 27.22 3.77
CA ASP A 254 -0.26 28.20 3.61
C ASP A 254 -0.98 28.11 2.25
N LEU A 255 -0.33 27.52 1.25
CA LEU A 255 -0.89 27.31 -0.09
C LEU A 255 -1.40 25.87 -0.23
N VAL A 256 -2.72 25.71 -0.33
CA VAL A 256 -3.39 24.40 -0.41
C VAL A 256 -3.97 24.13 -1.81
N GLU A 257 -4.41 25.18 -2.49
CA GLU A 257 -4.99 25.09 -3.83
C GLU A 257 -3.93 24.63 -4.84
N ARG A 258 -4.31 23.71 -5.73
CA ARG A 258 -3.39 23.11 -6.70
C ARG A 258 -3.49 23.86 -8.02
N PRO A 259 -2.37 24.07 -8.74
CA PRO A 259 -2.45 24.54 -10.11
C PRO A 259 -3.05 23.45 -11.01
N ASP A 260 -3.62 23.85 -12.14
CA ASP A 260 -4.14 22.93 -13.15
C ASP A 260 -3.00 22.57 -14.14
N PRO A 261 -2.42 21.36 -14.07
CA PRO A 261 -1.46 20.94 -15.09
C PRO A 261 -2.19 20.63 -16.39
N VAL A 262 -1.48 20.80 -17.52
CA VAL A 262 -2.00 20.38 -18.83
C VAL A 262 -2.02 18.86 -18.89
N VAL A 263 -3.22 18.30 -19.05
CA VAL A 263 -3.48 16.85 -19.08
C VAL A 263 -3.89 16.45 -20.49
N LEU A 264 -3.14 15.52 -21.07
CA LEU A 264 -3.47 14.87 -22.33
C LEU A 264 -3.84 13.41 -22.06
N ALA A 265 -5.04 12.98 -22.44
CA ALA A 265 -5.43 11.58 -22.41
C ALA A 265 -5.66 11.07 -23.84
N PHE A 266 -5.12 9.91 -24.20
CA PHE A 266 -5.26 9.37 -25.55
C PHE A 266 -5.52 7.87 -25.58
N ASP A 267 -6.04 7.44 -26.72
CA ASP A 267 -6.30 6.07 -27.10
C ASP A 267 -6.00 5.89 -28.60
N ILE A 268 -5.58 4.69 -29.03
CA ILE A 268 -5.24 4.41 -30.43
C ILE A 268 -6.04 3.22 -30.96
N GLU A 269 -6.43 3.31 -32.22
CA GLU A 269 -7.03 2.21 -32.96
C GLU A 269 -6.10 1.75 -34.07
N THR A 270 -5.87 0.44 -34.16
CA THR A 270 -4.92 -0.15 -35.11
C THR A 270 -5.62 -1.17 -36.00
N THR A 271 -5.05 -1.42 -37.17
CA THR A 271 -5.42 -2.61 -37.94
C THR A 271 -5.09 -3.86 -37.15
N LYS A 272 -5.71 -4.97 -37.55
CA LYS A 272 -5.37 -6.30 -37.08
C LYS A 272 -5.76 -7.36 -38.08
N LEU A 273 -5.05 -8.48 -38.03
CA LEU A 273 -5.48 -9.70 -38.69
C LEU A 273 -6.69 -10.34 -37.98
N PRO A 274 -7.61 -11.00 -38.71
CA PRO A 274 -8.77 -11.67 -38.11
C PRO A 274 -8.38 -12.68 -37.04
N LEU A 275 -9.09 -12.66 -35.91
CA LEU A 275 -8.89 -13.54 -34.75
C LEU A 275 -7.48 -13.51 -34.13
N LYS A 276 -6.69 -12.49 -34.45
CA LYS A 276 -5.37 -12.22 -33.86
C LYS A 276 -5.35 -10.88 -33.13
N PHE A 277 -4.37 -10.75 -32.23
CA PHE A 277 -4.00 -9.46 -31.68
C PHE A 277 -3.24 -8.63 -32.72
N PRO A 278 -3.29 -7.28 -32.65
CA PRO A 278 -2.46 -6.41 -33.48
C PRO A 278 -0.97 -6.68 -33.26
N ASP A 279 -0.19 -6.62 -34.33
CA ASP A 279 1.27 -6.76 -34.34
C ASP A 279 1.92 -5.48 -34.87
N ALA A 280 2.70 -4.80 -34.03
CA ALA A 280 3.33 -3.52 -34.35
C ALA A 280 4.33 -3.59 -35.52
N GLU A 281 4.79 -4.77 -35.93
CA GLU A 281 5.66 -4.92 -37.11
C GLU A 281 4.88 -4.95 -38.43
N THR A 282 3.59 -5.28 -38.40
CA THR A 282 2.78 -5.51 -39.62
C THR A 282 1.51 -4.68 -39.71
N ASP A 283 0.93 -4.31 -38.57
CA ASP A 283 -0.30 -3.54 -38.46
C ASP A 283 0.00 -2.05 -38.32
N GLN A 284 -0.91 -1.23 -38.84
CA GLN A 284 -0.79 0.23 -38.88
C GLN A 284 -1.80 0.90 -37.94
N ILE A 285 -1.49 2.13 -37.51
CA ILE A 285 -2.41 2.99 -36.76
C ILE A 285 -3.46 3.58 -37.72
N MET A 286 -4.73 3.39 -37.37
CA MET A 286 -5.88 3.92 -38.10
C MET A 286 -6.33 5.26 -37.53
N MET A 287 -6.37 5.39 -36.21
CA MET A 287 -6.87 6.58 -35.51
C MET A 287 -6.10 6.81 -34.21
N ILE A 288 -5.91 8.08 -33.85
CA ILE A 288 -5.48 8.51 -32.51
C ILE A 288 -6.52 9.51 -32.00
N SER A 289 -7.29 9.11 -31.00
CA SER A 289 -8.22 9.99 -30.30
C SER A 289 -7.60 10.47 -29.00
N TYR A 290 -7.79 11.75 -28.68
CA TYR A 290 -7.23 12.32 -27.46
C TYR A 290 -8.01 13.54 -26.97
N MET A 291 -7.86 13.84 -25.69
CA MET A 291 -8.39 15.05 -25.07
C MET A 291 -7.29 15.82 -24.36
N ILE A 292 -7.34 17.15 -24.47
CA ILE A 292 -6.45 18.08 -23.79
C ILE A 292 -7.33 19.08 -23.03
N ASP A 293 -7.28 19.04 -21.71
CA ASP A 293 -7.99 19.97 -20.82
C ASP A 293 -9.49 20.18 -21.14
N GLY A 294 -10.16 19.13 -21.67
CA GLY A 294 -11.58 19.12 -22.02
C GLY A 294 -11.89 19.27 -23.50
N GLN A 295 -10.94 19.72 -24.32
CA GLN A 295 -11.07 19.74 -25.79
C GLN A 295 -10.64 18.41 -26.38
N GLY A 296 -11.50 17.81 -27.21
CA GLY A 296 -11.23 16.58 -27.93
C GLY A 296 -10.57 16.82 -29.29
N TYR A 297 -9.74 15.86 -29.70
CA TYR A 297 -9.10 15.79 -31.00
C TYR A 297 -9.08 14.35 -31.52
N LEU A 298 -9.17 14.19 -32.83
CA LEU A 298 -9.06 12.91 -33.51
C LEU A 298 -8.13 13.08 -34.71
N ILE A 299 -7.11 12.24 -34.84
CA ILE A 299 -6.29 12.16 -36.05
C ILE A 299 -6.62 10.85 -36.75
N THR A 300 -6.91 10.88 -38.05
CA THR A 300 -7.25 9.70 -38.85
C THR A 300 -6.20 9.45 -39.95
N ASN A 301 -5.94 8.18 -40.25
CA ASN A 301 -5.09 7.75 -41.36
C ASN A 301 -5.97 7.45 -42.58
N ARG A 302 -5.89 8.30 -43.62
CA ARG A 302 -6.69 8.20 -44.84
C ARG A 302 -6.27 7.07 -45.79
N GLU A 303 -5.17 6.36 -45.53
CA GLU A 303 -4.85 5.11 -46.26
C GLU A 303 -5.81 3.96 -45.88
N ILE A 304 -6.38 4.01 -44.67
CA ILE A 304 -7.20 2.92 -44.10
C ILE A 304 -8.64 3.36 -43.91
N VAL A 305 -8.84 4.53 -43.32
CA VAL A 305 -10.16 5.16 -43.20
C VAL A 305 -10.62 5.54 -44.61
N SER A 306 -11.86 5.29 -45.00
CA SER A 306 -12.31 5.50 -46.39
C SER A 306 -12.79 6.92 -46.71
N GLU A 307 -13.34 7.65 -45.74
CA GLU A 307 -13.82 9.03 -45.89
C GLU A 307 -13.21 10.02 -44.89
N ASP A 308 -13.24 11.31 -45.22
CA ASP A 308 -12.84 12.37 -44.30
C ASP A 308 -13.90 12.49 -43.20
N ILE A 309 -13.45 12.46 -41.94
CA ILE A 309 -14.33 12.61 -40.78
C ILE A 309 -14.47 14.11 -40.46
N GLU A 310 -15.70 14.59 -40.33
CA GLU A 310 -16.00 15.98 -39.95
C GLU A 310 -15.91 16.19 -38.43
N ASP A 311 -15.75 17.45 -38.00
CA ASP A 311 -15.82 17.82 -36.58
C ASP A 311 -17.18 17.45 -36.00
N PHE A 312 -17.17 16.82 -34.83
CA PHE A 312 -18.38 16.34 -34.16
C PHE A 312 -18.28 16.41 -32.64
N GLU A 313 -19.41 16.23 -31.97
CA GLU A 313 -19.49 16.26 -30.51
C GLU A 313 -19.89 14.88 -29.96
N PHE A 314 -19.13 14.39 -28.99
CA PHE A 314 -19.44 13.20 -28.19
C PHE A 314 -19.55 13.59 -26.71
N THR A 315 -20.77 13.94 -26.28
CA THR A 315 -21.08 14.34 -24.91
C THR A 315 -22.02 13.32 -24.25
N PRO A 316 -21.50 12.25 -23.61
CA PRO A 316 -22.34 11.18 -23.03
C PRO A 316 -23.17 11.65 -21.83
N LYS A 317 -22.71 12.71 -21.13
CA LYS A 317 -23.46 13.44 -20.11
C LYS A 317 -23.09 14.92 -20.14
N PRO A 318 -23.94 15.84 -19.64
CA PRO A 318 -23.61 17.27 -19.57
C PRO A 318 -22.33 17.60 -18.80
N GLU A 319 -21.92 16.73 -17.89
CA GLU A 319 -20.67 16.88 -17.11
C GLU A 319 -19.42 16.31 -17.80
N TYR A 320 -19.59 15.71 -18.97
CA TYR A 320 -18.56 15.06 -19.79
C TYR A 320 -18.62 15.58 -21.22
N GLU A 321 -18.39 16.88 -21.38
CA GLU A 321 -18.36 17.52 -22.70
C GLU A 321 -17.19 16.96 -23.53
N GLY A 322 -17.44 16.70 -24.80
CA GLY A 322 -16.42 16.19 -25.72
C GLY A 322 -16.61 16.75 -27.12
N PRO A 323 -16.37 18.06 -27.36
CA PRO A 323 -16.24 18.58 -28.71
C PRO A 323 -14.94 18.06 -29.33
N PHE A 324 -15.00 17.48 -30.54
CA PHE A 324 -13.84 16.93 -31.24
C PHE A 324 -13.52 17.70 -32.52
N CYS A 325 -12.27 18.17 -32.61
CA CYS A 325 -11.68 18.66 -33.86
C CYS A 325 -10.92 17.52 -34.55
N VAL A 326 -11.14 17.36 -35.85
CA VAL A 326 -10.64 16.20 -36.60
C VAL A 326 -9.55 16.60 -37.60
N PHE A 327 -8.44 15.86 -37.57
CA PHE A 327 -7.32 15.99 -38.49
C PHE A 327 -7.26 14.75 -39.39
N ASN A 328 -7.67 14.92 -40.64
CA ASN A 328 -7.61 13.86 -41.65
C ASN A 328 -6.23 13.89 -42.33
N GLU A 329 -5.32 13.01 -41.92
CA GLU A 329 -3.93 12.97 -42.41
C GLU A 329 -3.76 11.92 -43.52
N PRO A 330 -2.95 12.18 -44.55
CA PRO A 330 -2.92 11.36 -45.77
C PRO A 330 -2.40 9.94 -45.56
N ASP A 331 -1.51 9.72 -44.59
CA ASP A 331 -0.88 8.44 -44.27
C ASP A 331 -0.50 8.33 -42.78
N GLU A 332 -0.04 7.15 -42.36
CA GLU A 332 0.38 6.90 -40.97
C GLU A 332 1.53 7.82 -40.51
N ALA A 333 2.46 8.17 -41.41
CA ALA A 333 3.61 9.00 -41.06
C ALA A 333 3.19 10.44 -40.72
N HIS A 334 2.26 11.02 -41.49
CA HIS A 334 1.69 12.34 -41.23
C HIS A 334 0.80 12.33 -39.99
N LEU A 335 0.05 11.26 -39.75
CA LEU A 335 -0.71 11.07 -38.51
C LEU A 335 0.21 11.13 -37.28
N ILE A 336 1.32 10.38 -37.31
CA ILE A 336 2.30 10.36 -36.23
C ILE A 336 3.00 11.72 -36.06
N GLN A 337 3.33 12.37 -37.17
CA GLN A 337 3.93 13.71 -37.14
C GLN A 337 2.99 14.74 -36.51
N ARG A 338 1.73 14.80 -36.96
CA ARG A 338 0.68 15.68 -36.42
C ARG A 338 0.52 15.50 -34.91
N TRP A 339 0.46 14.25 -34.46
CA TRP A 339 0.40 13.91 -33.05
C TRP A 339 1.57 14.52 -32.27
N PHE A 340 2.81 14.35 -32.75
CA PHE A 340 3.98 14.88 -32.06
C PHE A 340 4.11 16.41 -32.13
N GLU A 341 3.67 17.03 -33.21
CA GLU A 341 3.59 18.49 -33.33
C GLU A 341 2.64 19.04 -32.26
N HIS A 342 1.45 18.47 -32.14
CA HIS A 342 0.45 18.95 -31.21
C HIS A 342 0.85 18.72 -29.74
N VAL A 343 1.51 17.59 -29.44
CA VAL A 343 2.12 17.35 -28.11
C VAL A 343 3.21 18.38 -27.78
N GLN A 344 4.02 18.78 -28.77
CA GLN A 344 5.07 19.81 -28.56
C GLN A 344 4.49 21.21 -28.41
N GLU A 345 3.39 21.51 -29.09
CA GLU A 345 2.69 22.79 -29.01
C GLU A 345 1.99 22.96 -27.65
N THR A 346 1.23 21.95 -27.24
CA THR A 346 0.41 21.99 -26.01
C THR A 346 1.22 21.73 -24.74
N LYS A 347 2.39 21.09 -24.88
CA LYS A 347 3.33 20.80 -23.79
C LYS A 347 2.61 20.15 -22.59
N PRO A 348 1.96 18.98 -22.75
CA PRO A 348 1.26 18.34 -21.63
C PRO A 348 2.26 17.97 -20.54
N THR A 349 1.88 18.15 -19.28
CA THR A 349 2.73 17.68 -18.16
C THR A 349 2.36 16.25 -17.76
N ILE A 350 1.11 15.87 -18.05
CA ILE A 350 0.58 14.55 -17.75
C ILE A 350 0.03 13.95 -19.05
N ILE A 351 0.47 12.73 -19.35
CA ILE A 351 -0.04 11.93 -20.47
C ILE A 351 -0.73 10.71 -19.89
N VAL A 352 -1.96 10.44 -20.31
CA VAL A 352 -2.84 9.43 -19.73
C VAL A 352 -3.27 8.44 -20.80
N THR A 353 -3.26 7.15 -20.48
CA THR A 353 -3.77 6.07 -21.34
C THR A 353 -4.51 5.02 -20.54
N TYR A 354 -5.33 4.22 -21.23
CA TYR A 354 -5.86 2.98 -20.68
C TYR A 354 -5.06 1.78 -21.17
N ASN A 355 -4.26 1.16 -20.29
CA ASN A 355 -3.45 -0.03 -20.63
C ASN A 355 -2.27 0.22 -21.60
N GLY A 356 -1.86 1.47 -21.81
CA GLY A 356 -0.81 1.83 -22.75
C GLY A 356 0.56 1.18 -22.55
N ASP A 357 0.93 0.78 -21.33
CA ASP A 357 2.19 0.05 -21.08
C ASP A 357 2.37 -1.19 -21.96
N PHE A 358 1.28 -1.89 -22.28
CA PHE A 358 1.31 -3.19 -22.96
C PHE A 358 0.82 -3.13 -24.40
N PHE A 359 0.25 -2.01 -24.84
CA PHE A 359 -0.33 -1.87 -26.16
C PHE A 359 0.11 -0.55 -26.80
N ASP A 360 -0.47 0.57 -26.40
CA ASP A 360 -0.28 1.87 -27.04
C ASP A 360 1.21 2.29 -27.11
N CYS A 361 1.95 2.10 -26.02
CA CYS A 361 3.38 2.40 -25.96
C CYS A 361 4.27 1.38 -26.70
N ASN A 362 3.74 0.21 -27.05
CA ASN A 362 4.44 -0.76 -27.90
C ASN A 362 4.31 -0.39 -29.38
N VAL A 363 3.10 0.04 -29.79
CA VAL A 363 2.79 0.43 -31.18
C VAL A 363 3.34 1.82 -31.52
N LEU A 364 3.37 2.73 -30.55
CA LEU A 364 4.17 3.95 -30.60
C LEU A 364 5.44 3.72 -29.76
N PRO A 365 6.44 2.94 -30.23
CA PRO A 365 7.64 2.58 -29.44
C PRO A 365 8.45 3.81 -29.02
N PHE A 366 8.23 4.95 -29.69
CA PHE A 366 8.77 6.23 -29.26
C PHE A 366 8.23 6.71 -27.90
N LEU A 367 7.03 6.30 -27.44
CA LEU A 367 6.56 6.51 -26.07
C LEU A 367 7.41 5.75 -25.04
N LYS A 368 8.05 4.63 -25.39
CA LYS A 368 9.04 3.96 -24.52
C LYS A 368 10.37 4.69 -24.49
N VAL A 369 10.82 5.21 -25.64
CA VAL A 369 12.01 6.07 -25.72
C VAL A 369 11.75 7.41 -25.02
N ARG A 370 10.49 7.89 -25.04
CA ARG A 370 10.03 9.08 -24.34
C ARG A 370 9.58 8.86 -22.88
N ALA A 371 9.36 7.62 -22.44
CA ALA A 371 9.24 7.29 -21.03
C ALA A 371 10.56 7.51 -20.26
N GLY A 372 11.65 7.82 -20.97
CA GLY A 372 12.86 8.42 -20.41
C GLY A 372 12.82 9.94 -20.22
N PHE A 373 11.68 10.62 -20.44
CA PHE A 373 11.53 12.08 -20.28
C PHE A 373 11.10 12.34 -18.84
N CYS A 374 12.01 12.90 -18.07
CA CYS A 374 11.80 13.13 -16.64
C CYS A 374 10.72 14.21 -16.37
N ALA A 375 10.44 15.11 -17.31
CA ALA A 375 9.40 16.12 -17.15
C ALA A 375 7.95 15.59 -17.23
N HIS A 376 7.68 14.53 -17.99
CA HIS A 376 6.31 14.05 -18.22
C HIS A 376 5.92 12.96 -17.23
N ILE A 377 4.67 12.98 -16.78
CA ILE A 377 4.09 11.92 -15.98
C ILE A 377 3.23 11.05 -16.90
N LEU A 378 3.62 9.80 -17.12
CA LEU A 378 2.82 8.83 -17.84
C LEU A 378 1.90 8.08 -16.87
N ILE A 379 0.59 8.35 -16.96
CA ILE A 379 -0.43 7.69 -16.15
C ILE A 379 -1.10 6.59 -16.96
N VAL A 380 -0.96 5.35 -16.49
CA VAL A 380 -1.68 4.20 -17.08
C VAL A 380 -2.85 3.84 -16.16
N LEU A 381 -4.07 4.21 -16.55
CA LEU A 381 -5.27 4.09 -15.72
C LEU A 381 -5.56 2.65 -15.29
N SER A 382 -5.22 1.67 -16.13
CA SER A 382 -5.42 0.25 -15.80
C SER A 382 -4.67 -0.19 -14.54
N ARG A 383 -3.59 0.51 -14.14
CA ARG A 383 -2.88 0.29 -12.87
C ARG A 383 -3.74 0.69 -11.67
N TRP A 384 -4.35 1.87 -11.71
CA TRP A 384 -5.29 2.33 -10.70
C TRP A 384 -6.55 1.44 -10.67
N VAL A 385 -7.09 1.08 -11.84
CA VAL A 385 -8.27 0.18 -11.91
C VAL A 385 -8.00 -1.14 -11.21
N LYS A 386 -6.84 -1.77 -11.47
CA LYS A 386 -6.48 -3.05 -10.84
C LYS A 386 -6.22 -2.94 -9.34
N ARG A 387 -5.67 -1.83 -8.86
CA ARG A 387 -5.19 -1.69 -7.47
C ARG A 387 -6.21 -1.02 -6.54
N ASP A 388 -6.82 0.08 -6.97
CA ASP A 388 -7.53 1.03 -6.08
C ASP A 388 -9.01 1.23 -6.44
N SER A 389 -9.49 0.74 -7.59
CA SER A 389 -10.90 0.97 -7.98
C SER A 389 -11.94 0.17 -7.19
N TYR A 390 -11.50 -0.89 -6.50
CA TYR A 390 -12.36 -1.91 -5.86
C TYR A 390 -13.30 -2.64 -6.84
N LEU A 391 -13.06 -2.56 -8.15
CA LEU A 391 -13.82 -3.31 -9.14
C LEU A 391 -13.39 -4.79 -9.19
N PRO A 392 -14.33 -5.72 -9.45
CA PRO A 392 -14.00 -7.12 -9.67
C PRO A 392 -13.16 -7.26 -10.96
N VAL A 393 -12.33 -8.30 -11.03
CA VAL A 393 -11.40 -8.51 -12.15
C VAL A 393 -12.10 -8.55 -13.51
N GLY A 394 -13.32 -9.09 -13.58
CA GLY A 394 -14.12 -9.12 -14.81
C GLY A 394 -14.55 -7.73 -15.31
N SER A 395 -14.49 -6.70 -14.47
CA SER A 395 -14.85 -5.32 -14.78
C SER A 395 -13.64 -4.40 -14.90
N HIS A 396 -12.44 -4.96 -15.15
CA HIS A 396 -11.20 -4.19 -15.34
C HIS A 396 -10.96 -3.76 -16.80
N ASN A 397 -11.91 -3.99 -17.70
CA ASN A 397 -11.86 -3.38 -19.04
C ASN A 397 -12.39 -1.93 -18.99
N LEU A 398 -12.00 -1.11 -19.97
CA LEU A 398 -12.35 0.31 -19.99
C LEU A 398 -13.85 0.55 -19.94
N LYS A 399 -14.64 -0.19 -20.73
CA LYS A 399 -16.10 -0.02 -20.82
C LYS A 399 -16.80 -0.28 -19.49
N ALA A 400 -16.51 -1.41 -18.85
CA ALA A 400 -17.06 -1.76 -17.54
C ALA A 400 -16.59 -0.82 -16.43
N ALA A 401 -15.32 -0.38 -16.48
CA ALA A 401 -14.78 0.58 -15.52
C ALA A 401 -15.44 1.96 -15.67
N ALA A 402 -15.59 2.45 -16.89
CA ALA A 402 -16.28 3.70 -17.21
C ALA A 402 -17.76 3.64 -16.82
N LYS A 403 -18.45 2.54 -17.10
CA LYS A 403 -19.83 2.31 -16.64
C LYS A 403 -19.95 2.40 -15.12
N ALA A 404 -19.07 1.70 -14.40
CA ALA A 404 -19.12 1.67 -12.95
C ALA A 404 -18.69 3.00 -12.28
N LYS A 405 -17.77 3.76 -12.89
CA LYS A 405 -17.19 4.97 -12.29
C LYS A 405 -17.77 6.27 -12.84
N LEU A 406 -18.02 6.37 -14.13
CA LEU A 406 -18.59 7.58 -14.77
C LEU A 406 -20.13 7.52 -14.86
N GLY A 407 -20.70 6.33 -14.76
CA GLY A 407 -22.15 6.11 -14.68
C GLY A 407 -22.88 6.33 -16.01
N TYR A 408 -22.21 6.12 -17.14
CA TYR A 408 -22.83 6.03 -18.47
C TYR A 408 -22.29 4.79 -19.19
N ASP A 409 -23.01 4.32 -20.21
CA ASP A 409 -22.58 3.20 -21.05
C ASP A 409 -21.75 3.74 -22.23
N PRO A 410 -20.42 3.51 -22.29
CA PRO A 410 -19.62 3.93 -23.43
C PRO A 410 -19.97 3.12 -24.68
N VAL A 411 -19.59 3.63 -25.86
CA VAL A 411 -19.82 2.92 -27.12
C VAL A 411 -19.04 1.61 -27.12
N GLU A 412 -19.73 0.48 -27.34
CA GLU A 412 -19.10 -0.83 -27.47
C GLU A 412 -19.05 -1.25 -28.94
N LEU A 413 -17.91 -1.79 -29.34
CA LEU A 413 -17.67 -2.30 -30.68
C LEU A 413 -16.89 -3.62 -30.59
N ASP A 414 -17.23 -4.59 -31.44
CA ASP A 414 -16.45 -5.82 -31.55
C ASP A 414 -15.10 -5.51 -32.24
N PRO A 415 -13.95 -5.82 -31.63
CA PRO A 415 -12.64 -5.62 -32.24
C PRO A 415 -12.47 -6.27 -33.62
N GLU A 416 -13.23 -7.31 -33.96
CA GLU A 416 -13.19 -7.95 -35.28
C GLU A 416 -13.90 -7.12 -36.37
N GLU A 417 -14.76 -6.18 -36.00
CA GLU A 417 -15.48 -5.30 -36.94
C GLU A 417 -14.69 -4.02 -37.28
N MET A 418 -13.71 -3.63 -36.45
CA MET A 418 -12.98 -2.36 -36.59
C MET A 418 -12.37 -2.14 -37.97
N CYS A 419 -11.61 -3.12 -38.50
CA CYS A 419 -10.98 -3.00 -39.81
C CYS A 419 -12.00 -2.87 -40.95
N ARG A 420 -13.14 -3.57 -40.84
CA ARG A 420 -14.22 -3.48 -41.84
C ARG A 420 -14.89 -2.11 -41.75
N MET A 421 -15.17 -1.63 -40.55
CA MET A 421 -15.82 -0.34 -40.32
C MET A 421 -14.95 0.84 -40.72
N ALA A 422 -13.62 0.73 -40.65
CA ALA A 422 -12.74 1.76 -41.18
C ALA A 422 -13.00 2.04 -42.68
N THR A 423 -13.45 1.02 -43.43
CA THR A 423 -13.81 1.16 -44.85
C THR A 423 -15.31 1.41 -45.08
N GLU A 424 -16.18 0.69 -44.36
CA GLU A 424 -17.64 0.70 -44.62
C GLU A 424 -18.40 1.76 -43.81
N GLU A 425 -17.99 2.04 -42.57
CA GLU A 425 -18.69 2.92 -41.61
C GLU A 425 -17.72 3.74 -40.74
N PRO A 426 -16.85 4.56 -41.34
CA PRO A 426 -15.74 5.18 -40.62
C PRO A 426 -16.20 6.24 -39.59
N GLN A 427 -17.34 6.91 -39.79
CA GLN A 427 -17.92 7.81 -38.78
C GLN A 427 -18.33 7.08 -37.49
N THR A 428 -18.85 5.85 -37.60
CA THR A 428 -19.20 5.02 -36.45
C THR A 428 -17.94 4.58 -35.70
N LEU A 429 -16.88 4.19 -36.43
CA LEU A 429 -15.58 3.86 -35.85
C LEU A 429 -14.94 5.07 -35.16
N ALA A 430 -15.02 6.26 -35.76
CA ALA A 430 -14.54 7.50 -35.17
C ALA A 430 -15.28 7.81 -33.86
N THR A 431 -16.61 7.60 -33.81
CA THR A 431 -17.41 7.77 -32.59
C THR A 431 -16.98 6.82 -31.47
N TYR A 432 -16.65 5.56 -31.82
CA TYR A 432 -16.10 4.59 -30.88
C TYR A 432 -14.72 5.04 -30.35
N SER A 433 -13.82 5.44 -31.23
CA SER A 433 -12.47 5.88 -30.87
C SER A 433 -12.50 7.11 -29.93
N VAL A 434 -13.33 8.12 -30.22
CA VAL A 434 -13.44 9.29 -29.34
C VAL A 434 -14.13 8.96 -28.02
N SER A 435 -15.05 7.99 -28.00
CA SER A 435 -15.69 7.52 -26.76
C SER A 435 -14.66 7.00 -25.76
N ASP A 436 -13.57 6.36 -26.22
CA ASP A 436 -12.51 5.85 -25.36
C ASP A 436 -11.56 6.94 -24.86
N ALA A 437 -11.27 7.95 -25.68
CA ALA A 437 -10.57 9.15 -25.21
C ALA A 437 -11.37 9.90 -24.12
N VAL A 438 -12.68 10.09 -24.31
CA VAL A 438 -13.58 10.73 -23.32
C VAL A 438 -13.62 9.93 -22.02
N ALA A 439 -13.82 8.61 -22.10
CA ALA A 439 -13.83 7.75 -20.92
C ALA A 439 -12.50 7.80 -20.16
N THR A 440 -11.37 7.75 -20.88
CA THR A 440 -10.02 7.79 -20.32
C THR A 440 -9.74 9.14 -19.64
N TYR A 441 -10.03 10.26 -20.31
CA TYR A 441 -9.82 11.61 -19.79
C TYR A 441 -10.63 11.87 -18.51
N TYR A 442 -11.94 11.64 -18.55
CA TYR A 442 -12.79 11.97 -17.40
C TYR A 442 -12.61 11.01 -16.23
N MET A 443 -12.29 9.73 -16.48
CA MET A 443 -11.94 8.80 -15.41
C MET A 443 -10.65 9.23 -14.72
N TYR A 444 -9.65 9.71 -15.48
CA TYR A 444 -8.45 10.29 -14.90
C TYR A 444 -8.75 11.51 -14.04
N MET A 445 -9.41 12.52 -14.62
CA MET A 445 -9.64 13.80 -13.96
C MET A 445 -10.51 13.66 -12.69
N LYS A 446 -11.55 12.82 -12.73
CA LYS A 446 -12.45 12.64 -11.58
C LYS A 446 -11.87 11.75 -10.48
N TYR A 447 -11.14 10.68 -10.83
CA TYR A 447 -10.76 9.65 -9.86
C TYR A 447 -9.26 9.54 -9.63
N VAL A 448 -8.44 9.52 -10.68
CA VAL A 448 -7.02 9.15 -10.56
C VAL A 448 -6.16 10.35 -10.24
N HIS A 449 -6.35 11.47 -10.92
CA HIS A 449 -5.59 12.71 -10.70
C HIS A 449 -5.60 13.13 -9.23
N PRO A 450 -6.77 13.39 -8.59
CA PRO A 450 -6.76 13.91 -7.23
C PRO A 450 -6.25 12.87 -6.23
N PHE A 451 -6.49 11.58 -6.47
CA PHE A 451 -6.07 10.45 -5.63
C PHE A 451 -4.54 10.24 -5.64
N ILE A 452 -3.90 10.19 -6.81
CA ILE A 452 -2.45 9.96 -6.91
C ILE A 452 -1.68 11.14 -6.32
N PHE A 453 -2.05 12.38 -6.66
CA PHE A 453 -1.37 13.53 -6.08
C PHE A 453 -1.66 13.66 -4.58
N ALA A 454 -2.83 13.25 -4.08
CA ALA A 454 -3.08 13.13 -2.65
C ALA A 454 -2.12 12.14 -1.97
N LEU A 455 -1.86 10.97 -2.57
CA LEU A 455 -0.87 10.02 -2.06
C LEU A 455 0.57 10.58 -2.13
N CYS A 456 0.92 11.31 -3.18
CA CYS A 456 2.24 11.94 -3.30
C CYS A 456 2.56 12.94 -2.18
N THR A 457 1.54 13.56 -1.56
CA THR A 457 1.76 14.50 -0.44
C THR A 457 2.41 13.85 0.79
N ILE A 458 2.35 12.52 0.89
CA ILE A 458 2.80 11.74 2.06
C ILE A 458 3.78 10.62 1.71
N ILE A 459 3.75 10.11 0.47
CA ILE A 459 4.67 9.05 0.03
C ILE A 459 5.90 9.71 -0.62
N PRO A 460 7.12 9.32 -0.23
CA PRO A 460 8.35 9.94 -0.72
C PRO A 460 8.74 9.43 -2.13
N MET A 461 7.81 9.47 -3.08
CA MET A 461 7.95 8.93 -4.45
C MET A 461 7.30 9.87 -5.48
N GLU A 462 7.73 9.73 -6.73
CA GLU A 462 7.10 10.41 -7.88
C GLU A 462 5.71 9.81 -8.21
N PRO A 463 4.82 10.57 -8.89
CA PRO A 463 3.46 10.11 -9.20
C PRO A 463 3.38 8.80 -9.98
N ASP A 464 4.32 8.56 -10.89
CA ASP A 464 4.40 7.32 -11.68
C ASP A 464 4.64 6.09 -10.78
N GLU A 465 5.63 6.17 -9.88
CA GLU A 465 5.89 5.11 -8.91
C GLU A 465 4.74 4.91 -7.93
N VAL A 466 4.10 5.99 -7.48
CA VAL A 466 2.92 5.94 -6.59
C VAL A 466 1.75 5.25 -7.26
N LEU A 467 1.57 5.38 -8.57
CA LEU A 467 0.54 4.67 -9.34
C LEU A 467 0.89 3.19 -9.55
N ARG A 468 2.15 2.87 -9.82
CA ARG A 468 2.57 1.54 -10.28
C ARG A 468 2.93 0.57 -9.16
N LYS A 469 3.52 1.04 -8.07
CA LYS A 469 3.99 0.17 -6.99
C LYS A 469 2.81 -0.41 -6.19
N GLY A 470 2.97 -1.63 -5.68
CA GLY A 470 1.95 -2.23 -4.81
C GLY A 470 1.76 -1.41 -3.52
N SER A 471 0.55 -1.44 -2.95
CA SER A 471 0.21 -0.66 -1.75
C SER A 471 1.10 -0.99 -0.53
N GLY A 472 1.57 -2.24 -0.41
CA GLY A 472 2.56 -2.61 0.61
C GLY A 472 3.92 -1.92 0.47
N THR A 473 4.33 -1.57 -0.76
CA THR A 473 5.55 -0.77 -0.98
C THR A 473 5.34 0.69 -0.60
N LEU A 474 4.14 1.23 -0.84
CA LEU A 474 3.78 2.59 -0.40
C LEU A 474 3.78 2.66 1.14
N CYS A 475 3.23 1.63 1.80
CA CYS A 475 3.27 1.47 3.25
C CYS A 475 4.70 1.42 3.80
N GLU A 476 5.59 0.65 3.16
CA GLU A 476 7.01 0.57 3.53
C GLU A 476 7.70 1.94 3.48
N ALA A 477 7.46 2.69 2.41
CA ALA A 477 8.05 4.01 2.22
C ALA A 477 7.58 5.01 3.28
N LEU A 478 6.28 4.97 3.63
CA LEU A 478 5.73 5.77 4.72
C LEU A 478 6.37 5.42 6.07
N LEU A 479 6.51 4.12 6.38
CA LEU A 479 7.17 3.67 7.61
C LEU A 479 8.65 4.07 7.65
N MET A 480 9.34 4.08 6.51
CA MET A 480 10.72 4.57 6.40
C MET A 480 10.83 6.07 6.72
N VAL A 481 9.88 6.91 6.28
CA VAL A 481 9.83 8.33 6.66
C VAL A 481 9.75 8.47 8.19
N GLN A 482 8.82 7.74 8.82
CA GLN A 482 8.59 7.84 10.26
C GLN A 482 9.78 7.30 11.07
N ALA A 483 10.33 6.15 10.68
CA ALA A 483 11.52 5.56 11.30
C ALA A 483 12.74 6.49 11.20
N TYR A 484 12.94 7.15 10.04
CA TYR A 484 14.06 8.09 9.86
C TYR A 484 13.96 9.27 10.82
N HIS A 485 12.78 9.89 10.92
CA HIS A 485 12.58 11.03 11.82
C HIS A 485 12.57 10.65 13.30
N ALA A 486 12.28 9.39 13.63
CA ALA A 486 12.46 8.81 14.97
C ALA A 486 13.92 8.37 15.25
N ASN A 487 14.87 8.61 14.33
CA ASN A 487 16.26 8.17 14.38
C ASN A 487 16.46 6.64 14.47
N ILE A 488 15.46 5.86 14.04
CA ILE A 488 15.50 4.40 13.99
C ILE A 488 16.27 3.96 12.73
N ILE A 489 17.12 2.95 12.85
CA ILE A 489 17.80 2.33 11.71
C ILE A 489 16.83 1.38 10.99
N PHE A 490 16.79 1.41 9.66
CA PHE A 490 15.88 0.49 8.96
C PHE A 490 16.40 -0.95 9.06
N PRO A 491 15.52 -1.93 9.30
CA PRO A 491 15.87 -3.34 9.12
C PRO A 491 16.14 -3.63 7.65
N ASN A 492 16.98 -4.64 7.41
CA ASN A 492 17.16 -5.19 6.07
C ASN A 492 15.88 -5.91 5.65
N LYS A 493 15.67 -6.04 4.34
CA LYS A 493 14.49 -6.74 3.81
C LYS A 493 14.52 -8.20 4.22
N GLN A 494 13.36 -8.74 4.58
CA GLN A 494 13.20 -10.16 4.88
C GLN A 494 13.68 -11.03 3.72
N GLU A 495 14.63 -11.91 3.98
CA GLU A 495 15.11 -12.91 3.02
C GLU A 495 14.22 -14.16 3.08
N GLN A 496 14.00 -14.79 1.93
CA GLN A 496 13.25 -16.04 1.88
C GLN A 496 14.15 -17.20 2.33
N GLU A 497 13.71 -17.92 3.36
CA GLU A 497 14.32 -19.18 3.76
C GLU A 497 13.84 -20.30 2.83
N PHE A 498 14.77 -20.98 2.17
CA PHE A 498 14.45 -22.07 1.25
C PHE A 498 14.47 -23.40 1.98
N ASN A 499 13.47 -24.25 1.71
CA ASN A 499 13.36 -25.62 2.23
C ASN A 499 13.49 -25.72 3.75
N LYS A 500 12.92 -24.74 4.46
CA LYS A 500 12.78 -24.74 5.92
C LYS A 500 12.21 -26.08 6.39
N LEU A 501 12.82 -26.64 7.44
CA LEU A 501 12.34 -27.86 8.07
C LEU A 501 11.42 -27.50 9.24
N THR A 502 10.36 -28.26 9.42
CA THR A 502 9.58 -28.24 10.66
C THR A 502 10.39 -28.86 11.80
N GLU A 503 9.98 -28.64 13.05
CA GLU A 503 10.65 -29.23 14.24
C GLU A 503 10.70 -30.76 14.20
N ASP A 504 9.69 -31.40 13.61
CA ASP A 504 9.60 -32.86 13.37
C ASP A 504 10.34 -33.32 12.09
N GLY A 505 11.00 -32.41 11.37
CA GLY A 505 11.94 -32.74 10.30
C GLY A 505 11.33 -32.91 8.91
N HIS A 506 10.15 -32.33 8.65
CA HIS A 506 9.52 -32.31 7.34
C HIS A 506 9.85 -31.04 6.56
N VAL A 507 9.96 -31.12 5.24
CA VAL A 507 10.19 -29.95 4.40
C VAL A 507 8.90 -29.15 4.28
N LEU A 508 8.97 -27.90 4.73
CA LEU A 508 7.87 -26.97 4.73
C LEU A 508 7.73 -26.36 3.33
N ASP A 509 6.56 -26.54 2.71
CA ASP A 509 6.31 -26.01 1.38
C ASP A 509 5.79 -24.57 1.45
N SER A 510 4.82 -24.34 2.33
CA SER A 510 4.33 -23.01 2.68
C SER A 510 3.96 -22.91 4.16
N GLU A 511 4.21 -21.75 4.78
CA GLU A 511 3.72 -21.41 6.12
C GLU A 511 2.95 -20.10 6.05
N THR A 512 1.87 -20.05 6.82
CA THR A 512 0.99 -18.89 6.95
C THR A 512 0.24 -18.98 8.29
N TYR A 513 -0.70 -18.10 8.52
CA TYR A 513 -1.68 -18.16 9.61
C TYR A 513 -3.08 -18.44 9.06
N VAL A 514 -4.01 -18.76 9.95
CA VAL A 514 -5.45 -18.85 9.62
C VAL A 514 -5.98 -17.41 9.44
N GLY A 515 -6.42 -17.09 8.21
CA GLY A 515 -6.89 -15.75 7.85
C GLY A 515 -8.32 -15.44 8.31
N GLY A 516 -8.95 -14.47 7.65
CA GLY A 516 -10.31 -14.01 7.96
C GLY A 516 -11.34 -15.14 7.99
N HIS A 517 -12.26 -15.04 8.95
CA HIS A 517 -13.34 -16.02 9.14
C HIS A 517 -14.52 -15.66 8.22
N VAL A 518 -14.99 -16.63 7.43
CA VAL A 518 -16.11 -16.44 6.49
C VAL A 518 -17.07 -17.59 6.62
N GLU A 519 -18.34 -17.29 6.84
CA GLU A 519 -19.42 -18.27 6.99
C GLU A 519 -20.68 -17.85 6.24
N ALA A 520 -21.23 -18.77 5.46
CA ALA A 520 -22.58 -18.63 4.91
C ALA A 520 -23.51 -19.42 5.83
N LEU A 521 -24.38 -18.73 6.56
CA LEU A 521 -25.21 -19.30 7.61
C LEU A 521 -26.62 -19.61 7.09
N GLU A 522 -27.18 -18.77 6.23
CA GLU A 522 -28.47 -19.01 5.60
C GLU A 522 -28.46 -18.64 4.12
N SER A 523 -29.39 -19.21 3.36
CA SER A 523 -29.66 -18.85 1.97
C SER A 523 -31.16 -18.60 1.78
N GLY A 524 -31.52 -17.77 0.82
CA GLY A 524 -32.92 -17.40 0.56
C GLY A 524 -33.11 -15.93 0.24
N VAL A 525 -34.38 -15.52 0.20
CA VAL A 525 -34.83 -14.14 -0.04
C VAL A 525 -35.34 -13.57 1.28
N PHE A 526 -34.70 -12.52 1.77
CA PHE A 526 -35.09 -11.78 2.97
C PHE A 526 -35.52 -10.39 2.54
N ARG A 527 -36.73 -9.96 2.93
CA ARG A 527 -37.27 -8.64 2.59
C ARG A 527 -37.98 -8.04 3.78
N SER A 528 -37.87 -6.73 3.92
CA SER A 528 -38.55 -5.95 4.97
C SER A 528 -40.08 -6.01 4.92
N ASP A 529 -40.67 -6.48 3.82
CA ASP A 529 -42.11 -6.68 3.65
C ASP A 529 -42.55 -8.16 3.65
N ILE A 530 -41.63 -9.11 3.87
CA ILE A 530 -41.94 -10.54 3.95
C ILE A 530 -41.66 -11.04 5.38
N PRO A 531 -42.69 -11.52 6.12
CA PRO A 531 -42.51 -11.99 7.48
C PRO A 531 -41.51 -13.16 7.60
N CYS A 532 -40.63 -13.07 8.59
CA CYS A 532 -39.68 -14.10 8.96
C CYS A 532 -40.08 -14.73 10.30
N ARG A 533 -39.76 -16.03 10.46
CA ARG A 533 -39.89 -16.70 11.76
C ARG A 533 -38.64 -16.43 12.59
N PHE A 534 -38.83 -16.03 13.84
CA PHE A 534 -37.77 -15.81 14.81
C PHE A 534 -37.96 -16.76 16.00
N LYS A 535 -36.86 -17.40 16.40
CA LYS A 535 -36.76 -18.22 17.61
C LYS A 535 -35.63 -17.65 18.46
N MET A 536 -36.01 -16.80 19.41
CA MET A 536 -35.09 -16.04 20.24
C MET A 536 -34.83 -16.73 21.59
N ASN A 537 -33.71 -16.42 22.23
CA ASN A 537 -33.35 -16.92 23.56
C ASN A 537 -33.70 -15.89 24.64
N PRO A 538 -34.70 -16.12 25.51
CA PRO A 538 -35.08 -15.18 26.57
C PRO A 538 -33.92 -14.76 27.49
N ALA A 539 -32.97 -15.66 27.76
CA ALA A 539 -31.82 -15.37 28.61
C ALA A 539 -30.90 -14.29 28.04
N ALA A 540 -30.79 -14.20 26.70
CA ALA A 540 -30.03 -13.14 26.04
C ALA A 540 -30.72 -11.77 26.21
N PHE A 541 -32.05 -11.72 26.13
CA PHE A 541 -32.80 -10.49 26.39
C PHE A 541 -32.72 -10.07 27.86
N ASP A 542 -32.72 -11.01 28.80
CA ASP A 542 -32.46 -10.71 30.21
C ASP A 542 -31.10 -10.03 30.42
N TYR A 543 -30.05 -10.57 29.79
CA TYR A 543 -28.73 -9.96 29.81
C TYR A 543 -28.74 -8.54 29.20
N LEU A 544 -29.39 -8.35 28.04
CA LEU A 544 -29.49 -7.02 27.40
C LEU A 544 -30.25 -6.03 28.28
N VAL A 545 -31.40 -6.42 28.86
CA VAL A 545 -32.23 -5.58 29.74
C VAL A 545 -31.46 -5.10 30.97
N GLN A 546 -30.65 -5.98 31.59
CA GLN A 546 -29.81 -5.63 32.73
C GLN A 546 -28.69 -4.65 32.37
N ASN A 547 -28.22 -4.67 31.12
CA ASN A 547 -27.07 -3.87 30.68
C ASN A 547 -27.45 -2.58 29.91
N VAL A 548 -28.73 -2.33 29.61
CA VAL A 548 -29.17 -1.14 28.82
C VAL A 548 -28.53 0.17 29.30
N GLU A 549 -28.53 0.42 30.60
CA GLU A 549 -27.98 1.66 31.16
C GLU A 549 -26.46 1.76 30.96
N LYS A 550 -25.75 0.63 31.10
CA LYS A 550 -24.30 0.56 30.87
C LYS A 550 -23.98 0.75 29.39
N THR A 551 -24.74 0.10 28.52
CA THR A 551 -24.63 0.22 27.05
C THR A 551 -24.82 1.66 26.60
N LEU A 552 -25.90 2.32 27.06
CA LEU A 552 -26.17 3.71 26.68
C LEU A 552 -25.17 4.69 27.28
N ARG A 553 -24.72 4.48 28.51
CA ARG A 553 -23.66 5.30 29.10
C ARG A 553 -22.39 5.23 28.25
N HIS A 554 -21.97 4.02 27.86
CA HIS A 554 -20.80 3.85 26.99
C HIS A 554 -20.97 4.55 25.64
N ALA A 555 -22.11 4.36 24.97
CA ALA A 555 -22.39 5.01 23.69
C ALA A 555 -22.41 6.56 23.79
N ILE A 556 -22.93 7.11 24.89
CA ILE A 556 -23.01 8.56 25.10
C ILE A 556 -21.65 9.16 25.47
N GLU A 557 -20.99 8.60 26.50
CA GLU A 557 -19.78 9.19 27.08
C GLU A 557 -18.53 8.90 26.23
N GLU A 558 -18.41 7.70 25.65
CA GLU A 558 -17.19 7.28 24.97
C GLU A 558 -17.28 7.33 23.44
N GLU A 559 -18.35 6.79 22.85
CA GLU A 559 -18.49 6.81 21.38
C GLU A 559 -18.81 8.23 20.89
N GLU A 560 -19.70 8.93 21.60
CA GLU A 560 -20.14 10.27 21.24
C GLU A 560 -19.40 11.39 22.00
N GLY A 561 -18.61 11.07 23.02
CA GLY A 561 -17.82 12.07 23.76
C GLY A 561 -18.68 13.11 24.48
N LEU A 562 -19.91 12.74 24.88
CA LEU A 562 -20.87 13.65 25.49
C LEU A 562 -21.01 13.33 26.99
N PRO A 563 -20.68 14.27 27.89
CA PRO A 563 -20.85 14.06 29.32
C PRO A 563 -22.31 13.80 29.71
N LEU A 564 -22.55 12.77 30.54
CA LEU A 564 -23.91 12.34 30.87
C LEU A 564 -24.72 13.40 31.65
N ASP A 565 -24.05 14.28 32.39
CA ASP A 565 -24.66 15.43 33.09
C ASP A 565 -25.35 16.42 32.14
N GLN A 566 -24.94 16.43 30.86
CA GLN A 566 -25.53 17.28 29.82
C GLN A 566 -26.70 16.60 29.10
N VAL A 567 -27.05 15.34 29.44
CA VAL A 567 -28.15 14.60 28.81
C VAL A 567 -29.44 14.78 29.59
N THR A 568 -30.52 15.14 28.89
CA THR A 568 -31.81 15.50 29.50
C THR A 568 -32.84 14.37 29.53
N ASN A 569 -32.72 13.37 28.64
CA ASN A 569 -33.71 12.30 28.46
C ASN A 569 -33.12 10.89 28.62
N PHE A 570 -32.04 10.73 29.40
CA PHE A 570 -31.34 9.44 29.54
C PHE A 570 -32.27 8.32 30.05
N GLN A 571 -32.99 8.55 31.15
CA GLN A 571 -33.85 7.53 31.74
C GLN A 571 -35.04 7.16 30.84
N GLU A 572 -35.63 8.16 30.16
CA GLU A 572 -36.73 7.96 29.21
C GLU A 572 -36.33 6.98 28.10
N VAL A 573 -35.14 7.16 27.53
CA VAL A 573 -34.62 6.30 26.46
C VAL A 573 -34.26 4.91 26.98
N CYS A 574 -33.66 4.80 28.17
CA CYS A 574 -33.40 3.52 28.83
C CYS A 574 -34.69 2.70 29.03
N ASP A 575 -35.74 3.35 29.52
CA ASP A 575 -37.02 2.68 29.79
C ASP A 575 -37.71 2.26 28.48
N GLU A 576 -37.66 3.09 27.43
CA GLU A 576 -38.19 2.74 26.11
C GLU A 576 -37.52 1.47 25.53
N ILE A 577 -36.20 1.38 25.64
CA ILE A 577 -35.44 0.21 25.19
C ILE A 577 -35.81 -1.03 26.03
N LYS A 578 -35.85 -0.89 27.36
CA LYS A 578 -36.22 -1.99 28.27
C LYS A 578 -37.62 -2.53 27.96
N VAL A 579 -38.58 -1.66 27.64
CA VAL A 579 -39.95 -2.07 27.25
C VAL A 579 -39.93 -2.93 25.97
N LYS A 580 -39.22 -2.48 24.92
CA LYS A 580 -39.10 -3.22 23.65
C LYS A 580 -38.41 -4.57 23.86
N LEU A 581 -37.32 -4.61 24.63
CA LEU A 581 -36.59 -5.86 24.92
C LEU A 581 -37.42 -6.84 25.77
N ASN A 582 -38.15 -6.36 26.78
CA ASN A 582 -39.06 -7.21 27.57
C ASN A 582 -40.19 -7.81 26.70
N SER A 583 -40.75 -7.04 25.76
CA SER A 583 -41.74 -7.57 24.83
C SER A 583 -41.21 -8.71 23.96
N LEU A 584 -39.93 -8.68 23.58
CA LEU A 584 -39.28 -9.73 22.80
C LEU A 584 -38.93 -10.94 23.68
N LYS A 585 -38.56 -10.70 24.94
CA LYS A 585 -38.32 -11.74 25.95
C LYS A 585 -39.59 -12.54 26.25
N ASP A 586 -40.72 -11.87 26.48
CA ASP A 586 -41.98 -12.49 26.88
C ASP A 586 -42.59 -13.35 25.77
N VAL A 587 -42.35 -12.97 24.51
CA VAL A 587 -42.79 -13.72 23.33
C VAL A 587 -41.58 -13.98 22.42
N PRO A 588 -40.74 -14.97 22.73
CA PRO A 588 -39.47 -15.21 22.01
C PRO A 588 -39.66 -15.91 20.65
N ASN A 589 -40.79 -16.58 20.44
CA ASN A 589 -41.14 -17.20 19.17
C ASN A 589 -42.15 -16.32 18.44
N ARG A 590 -41.73 -15.67 17.35
CA ARG A 590 -42.55 -14.67 16.65
C ARG A 590 -42.47 -14.83 15.14
N ILE A 591 -43.48 -14.28 14.47
CA ILE A 591 -43.50 -14.11 13.03
C ILE A 591 -43.78 -12.63 12.77
N GLU A 592 -42.79 -11.91 12.28
CA GLU A 592 -42.91 -10.50 11.93
C GLU A 592 -41.96 -10.16 10.78
N CYS A 593 -42.14 -9.00 10.15
CA CYS A 593 -41.22 -8.52 9.14
C CYS A 593 -39.82 -8.31 9.74
N PRO A 594 -38.74 -8.58 8.99
CA PRO A 594 -37.38 -8.39 9.49
C PRO A 594 -36.85 -6.97 9.23
N LEU A 595 -35.96 -6.52 10.11
CA LEU A 595 -35.00 -5.45 9.86
C LEU A 595 -33.71 -6.09 9.35
N ILE A 596 -33.25 -5.68 8.17
CA ILE A 596 -32.04 -6.22 7.55
C ILE A 596 -30.89 -5.26 7.83
N TYR A 597 -29.89 -5.71 8.58
CA TYR A 597 -28.72 -4.89 8.95
C TYR A 597 -27.41 -5.54 8.50
N HIS A 598 -26.46 -4.66 8.24
CA HIS A 598 -25.04 -4.99 8.16
C HIS A 598 -24.34 -4.36 9.36
N LEU A 599 -23.75 -5.20 10.21
CA LEU A 599 -23.01 -4.79 11.41
C LEU A 599 -21.53 -5.02 11.12
N ASP A 600 -20.77 -3.95 10.89
CA ASP A 600 -19.39 -4.00 10.38
C ASP A 600 -18.42 -3.34 11.36
N VAL A 601 -17.24 -3.92 11.59
CA VAL A 601 -16.23 -3.28 12.44
C VAL A 601 -15.44 -2.25 11.64
N GLY A 602 -15.64 -0.96 11.96
CA GLY A 602 -14.99 0.15 11.29
C GLY A 602 -13.45 0.04 11.34
N ALA A 603 -12.81 -0.13 10.17
CA ALA A 603 -11.35 -0.30 10.06
C ALA A 603 -10.78 -1.34 11.06
N MET A 604 -11.39 -2.53 11.08
CA MET A 604 -11.14 -3.61 12.03
C MET A 604 -9.65 -3.87 12.32
N TYR A 605 -8.87 -4.30 11.31
CA TYR A 605 -7.47 -4.68 11.53
C TYR A 605 -6.59 -3.54 12.04
N PRO A 606 -6.64 -2.31 11.47
CA PRO A 606 -6.00 -1.15 12.07
C PRO A 606 -6.37 -0.93 13.54
N ASN A 607 -7.65 -1.02 13.89
CA ASN A 607 -8.08 -0.79 15.28
C ASN A 607 -7.68 -1.92 16.23
N ILE A 608 -7.57 -3.17 15.77
CA ILE A 608 -6.98 -4.29 16.53
C ILE A 608 -5.48 -4.05 16.76
N ILE A 609 -4.76 -3.61 15.73
CA ILE A 609 -3.34 -3.24 15.79
C ILE A 609 -3.14 -2.14 16.84
N LEU A 610 -3.95 -1.08 16.79
CA LEU A 610 -3.87 0.05 17.71
C LEU A 610 -4.21 -0.37 19.14
N THR A 611 -5.29 -1.12 19.35
CA THR A 611 -5.75 -1.57 20.67
C THR A 611 -4.70 -2.43 21.39
N ASN A 612 -4.09 -3.37 20.66
CA ASN A 612 -3.16 -4.33 21.24
C ASN A 612 -1.68 -3.93 21.11
N ARG A 613 -1.43 -2.72 20.57
CA ARG A 613 -0.07 -2.18 20.33
C ARG A 613 0.80 -3.12 19.48
N LEU A 614 0.20 -3.69 18.45
CA LEU A 614 0.85 -4.71 17.62
C LEU A 614 1.80 -4.06 16.62
N GLN A 615 3.06 -4.47 16.65
CA GLN A 615 4.07 -4.07 15.68
C GLN A 615 5.18 -5.12 15.62
N PRO A 616 5.89 -5.27 14.49
CA PRO A 616 6.86 -6.36 14.32
C PRO A 616 7.97 -6.36 15.38
N SER A 617 8.51 -5.19 15.73
CA SER A 617 9.56 -5.07 16.75
C SER A 617 9.09 -5.38 18.18
N ALA A 618 7.77 -5.38 18.44
CA ALA A 618 7.24 -5.67 19.77
C ALA A 618 7.02 -7.18 20.00
N MET A 619 7.17 -8.01 18.97
CA MET A 619 7.06 -9.46 19.07
C MET A 619 8.38 -10.00 19.64
N VAL A 620 8.39 -10.24 20.95
CA VAL A 620 9.61 -10.62 21.68
C VAL A 620 9.55 -12.08 22.14
N ASP A 621 10.70 -12.73 22.10
CA ASP A 621 10.89 -14.06 22.69
C ASP A 621 11.28 -13.97 24.17
N GLU A 622 11.35 -15.12 24.84
CA GLU A 622 11.69 -15.19 26.26
C GLU A 622 13.12 -14.71 26.53
N ALA A 623 14.07 -14.96 25.61
CA ALA A 623 15.46 -14.54 25.75
C ALA A 623 15.61 -13.01 25.74
N THR A 624 14.96 -12.34 24.77
CA THR A 624 14.94 -10.88 24.66
C THR A 624 14.27 -10.25 25.89
N CYS A 625 13.17 -10.84 26.35
CA CYS A 625 12.49 -10.33 27.53
C CYS A 625 13.27 -10.55 28.83
N ALA A 626 13.98 -11.68 28.95
CA ALA A 626 14.85 -11.98 30.09
C ALA A 626 16.05 -11.02 30.17
N ALA A 627 16.59 -10.59 29.03
CA ALA A 627 17.68 -9.61 28.99
C ALA A 627 17.23 -8.20 29.43
N CYS A 628 15.93 -7.89 29.31
CA CYS A 628 15.38 -6.55 29.52
C CYS A 628 15.45 -6.07 30.97
N ASP A 629 16.07 -4.90 31.20
CA ASP A 629 16.15 -4.23 32.51
C ASP A 629 14.76 -3.90 33.12
N PHE A 630 13.74 -3.81 32.28
CA PHE A 630 12.37 -3.57 32.69
C PHE A 630 11.62 -4.83 33.15
N ASN A 631 12.19 -6.03 32.93
CA ASN A 631 11.65 -7.30 33.38
C ASN A 631 11.90 -7.48 34.89
N LYS A 632 11.13 -6.76 35.70
CA LYS A 632 11.16 -6.80 37.16
C LYS A 632 9.95 -7.55 37.71
N PRO A 633 10.02 -8.10 38.93
CA PRO A 633 8.83 -8.67 39.59
C PRO A 633 7.68 -7.65 39.61
N GLY A 634 6.50 -8.05 39.11
CA GLY A 634 5.34 -7.16 38.96
C GLY A 634 5.29 -6.35 37.66
N ALA A 635 6.21 -6.57 36.71
CA ALA A 635 6.13 -5.96 35.38
C ALA A 635 4.87 -6.42 34.62
N ASN A 636 4.04 -5.47 34.21
CA ASN A 636 2.80 -5.72 33.46
C ASN A 636 2.91 -5.32 31.97
N CYS A 637 4.11 -5.45 31.39
CA CYS A 637 4.39 -5.04 30.00
C CYS A 637 4.40 -6.21 29.00
N GLN A 638 4.23 -7.46 29.47
CA GLN A 638 4.26 -8.68 28.64
C GLN A 638 2.83 -9.10 28.31
N ARG A 639 2.27 -8.57 27.20
CA ARG A 639 0.94 -8.98 26.75
C ARG A 639 1.05 -10.28 25.97
N ARG A 640 0.44 -11.38 26.42
CA ARG A 640 0.46 -12.66 25.69
C ARG A 640 -0.80 -12.80 24.85
N MET A 641 -0.65 -13.06 23.55
CA MET A 641 -1.79 -13.25 22.65
C MET A 641 -1.62 -14.53 21.83
N THR A 642 -2.75 -15.23 21.65
CA THR A 642 -2.87 -16.46 20.87
C THR A 642 -3.08 -16.15 19.39
N TRP A 643 -2.57 -17.02 18.53
CA TRP A 643 -2.81 -17.01 17.09
C TRP A 643 -2.71 -18.43 16.52
N GLN A 644 -3.25 -18.64 15.32
CA GLN A 644 -3.23 -19.94 14.66
C GLN A 644 -2.26 -19.97 13.49
N TRP A 645 -1.16 -20.70 13.66
CA TRP A 645 -0.23 -21.02 12.59
C TRP A 645 -0.78 -22.13 11.71
N ARG A 646 -0.52 -22.05 10.41
CA ARG A 646 -0.90 -23.04 9.41
C ARG A 646 0.29 -23.34 8.51
N GLY A 647 0.82 -24.55 8.63
CA GLY A 647 1.87 -25.06 7.75
C GLY A 647 1.34 -26.10 6.76
N GLU A 648 1.86 -26.03 5.54
CA GLU A 648 1.75 -27.07 4.53
C GLU A 648 3.14 -27.66 4.28
N PHE A 649 3.33 -28.93 4.65
CA PHE A 649 4.62 -29.60 4.55
C PHE A 649 4.51 -30.90 3.74
N MET A 650 5.64 -31.34 3.19
CA MET A 650 5.74 -32.60 2.49
C MET A 650 5.88 -33.75 3.49
N PRO A 651 5.15 -34.86 3.34
CA PRO A 651 5.11 -35.95 4.33
C PRO A 651 6.44 -36.71 4.48
N ALA A 652 7.37 -36.54 3.54
CA ALA A 652 8.68 -37.18 3.60
C ALA A 652 9.46 -36.74 4.86
N SER A 653 10.12 -37.72 5.49
CA SER A 653 10.96 -37.49 6.66
C SER A 653 12.31 -36.86 6.28
N ARG A 654 13.01 -36.31 7.28
CA ARG A 654 14.34 -35.71 7.11
C ARG A 654 15.35 -36.63 6.40
N SER A 655 15.33 -37.93 6.74
CA SER A 655 16.25 -38.91 6.14
C SER A 655 15.94 -39.18 4.66
N GLU A 656 14.68 -39.17 4.28
CA GLU A 656 14.23 -39.31 2.89
C GLU A 656 14.58 -38.07 2.08
N TYR A 657 14.42 -36.88 2.67
CA TYR A 657 14.82 -35.62 2.06
C TYR A 657 16.34 -35.57 1.82
N HIS A 658 17.16 -35.88 2.82
CA HIS A 658 18.63 -35.93 2.65
C HIS A 658 19.05 -36.94 1.57
N ARG A 659 18.36 -38.08 1.44
CA ARG A 659 18.61 -39.05 0.36
C ARG A 659 18.35 -38.45 -1.02
N ILE A 660 17.31 -37.62 -1.14
CA ILE A 660 17.00 -36.91 -2.39
C ILE A 660 18.07 -35.85 -2.69
N GLN A 661 18.57 -35.14 -1.68
CA GLN A 661 19.67 -34.19 -1.87
C GLN A 661 20.93 -34.90 -2.41
N GLN A 662 21.32 -36.02 -1.81
CA GLN A 662 22.45 -36.84 -2.28
C GLN A 662 22.27 -37.34 -3.73
N GLN A 663 21.03 -37.70 -4.11
CA GLN A 663 20.75 -38.06 -5.51
C GLN A 663 20.96 -36.86 -6.44
N LEU A 664 20.44 -35.69 -6.09
CA LEU A 664 20.56 -34.48 -6.90
C LEU A 664 22.02 -33.99 -7.01
N GLU A 665 22.83 -34.17 -5.96
CA GLU A 665 24.27 -33.85 -6.00
C GLU A 665 25.04 -34.65 -7.06
N SER A 666 24.58 -35.86 -7.39
CA SER A 666 25.18 -36.72 -8.42
C SER A 666 24.69 -36.41 -9.85
N GLU A 667 23.64 -35.60 -10.00
CA GLU A 667 23.03 -35.29 -11.29
C GLU A 667 23.67 -34.07 -11.96
N LYS A 668 23.48 -33.94 -13.28
CA LYS A 668 23.87 -32.77 -14.07
C LYS A 668 22.65 -31.96 -14.47
N PHE A 669 22.78 -30.64 -14.42
CA PHE A 669 21.70 -29.68 -14.64
C PHE A 669 21.93 -28.83 -15.90
N PRO A 670 20.87 -28.26 -16.48
CA PRO A 670 20.99 -27.41 -17.67
C PRO A 670 21.95 -26.21 -17.48
N PRO A 671 22.60 -25.77 -18.57
CA PRO A 671 23.45 -24.59 -18.55
C PRO A 671 22.65 -23.33 -18.20
N LEU A 672 23.37 -22.31 -17.69
CA LEU A 672 22.77 -21.00 -17.37
C LEU A 672 22.40 -20.21 -18.64
N TYR A 673 23.18 -20.38 -19.70
CA TYR A 673 22.97 -19.72 -21.00
C TYR A 673 22.72 -20.77 -22.09
N PRO A 674 21.96 -20.43 -23.15
CA PRO A 674 21.90 -21.26 -24.36
C PRO A 674 23.32 -21.58 -24.83
N ASP A 675 23.61 -22.85 -25.15
CA ASP A 675 24.92 -23.38 -25.57
C ASP A 675 26.02 -23.54 -24.51
N GLY A 676 25.71 -23.40 -23.22
CA GLY A 676 26.66 -23.66 -22.13
C GLY A 676 26.85 -25.14 -21.77
N ALA A 677 27.87 -25.44 -20.95
CA ALA A 677 28.08 -26.77 -20.39
C ALA A 677 27.07 -27.10 -19.26
N PRO A 678 26.70 -28.39 -19.08
CA PRO A 678 25.87 -28.81 -17.94
C PRO A 678 26.55 -28.51 -16.60
N ARG A 679 25.77 -28.01 -15.65
CA ARG A 679 26.24 -27.58 -14.32
C ARG A 679 26.06 -28.68 -13.27
N ALA A 680 26.93 -28.71 -12.27
CA ALA A 680 26.74 -29.53 -11.08
C ALA A 680 25.77 -28.87 -10.09
N PHE A 681 25.19 -29.65 -9.16
CA PHE A 681 24.20 -29.13 -8.20
C PHE A 681 24.71 -27.94 -7.37
N HIS A 682 25.96 -28.02 -6.88
CA HIS A 682 26.58 -26.97 -6.06
C HIS A 682 26.86 -25.67 -6.81
N GLU A 683 26.89 -25.70 -8.16
CA GLU A 683 27.07 -24.52 -9.01
C GLU A 683 25.75 -23.78 -9.28
N LEU A 684 24.62 -24.41 -8.95
CA LEU A 684 23.30 -23.79 -9.04
C LEU A 684 23.12 -22.76 -7.93
N SER A 685 22.31 -21.75 -8.19
CA SER A 685 21.86 -20.83 -7.14
C SER A 685 21.04 -21.58 -6.08
N ARG A 686 21.02 -21.07 -4.83
CA ARG A 686 20.20 -21.67 -3.75
C ARG A 686 18.72 -21.80 -4.13
N GLU A 687 18.19 -20.86 -4.91
CA GLU A 687 16.81 -20.90 -5.41
C GLU A 687 16.59 -22.04 -6.41
N GLU A 688 17.52 -22.22 -7.37
CA GLU A 688 17.48 -23.34 -8.31
C GLU A 688 17.60 -24.68 -7.59
N GLN A 689 18.56 -24.81 -6.66
CA GLN A 689 18.74 -26.00 -5.83
C GLN A 689 17.43 -26.36 -5.12
N ALA A 690 16.84 -25.39 -4.43
CA ALA A 690 15.61 -25.59 -3.68
C ALA A 690 14.44 -26.01 -4.56
N LYS A 691 14.33 -25.46 -5.78
CA LYS A 691 13.30 -25.82 -6.75
C LYS A 691 13.45 -27.25 -7.25
N TYR A 692 14.66 -27.70 -7.54
CA TYR A 692 14.91 -29.09 -7.95
C TYR A 692 14.64 -30.06 -6.80
N GLU A 693 15.09 -29.73 -5.60
CA GLU A 693 14.82 -30.49 -4.37
C GLU A 693 13.31 -30.64 -4.12
N LYS A 694 12.55 -29.54 -4.09
CA LYS A 694 11.09 -29.57 -3.90
C LYS A 694 10.39 -30.39 -4.98
N LYS A 695 10.78 -30.24 -6.24
CA LYS A 695 10.19 -30.99 -7.35
C LYS A 695 10.41 -32.50 -7.17
N ARG A 696 11.64 -32.92 -6.87
CA ARG A 696 11.98 -34.34 -6.68
C ARG A 696 11.29 -34.91 -5.44
N LEU A 697 11.26 -34.15 -4.35
CA LEU A 697 10.57 -34.52 -3.11
C LEU A 697 9.06 -34.66 -3.32
N ALA A 698 8.43 -33.76 -4.09
CA ALA A 698 7.01 -33.85 -4.42
C ALA A 698 6.67 -35.11 -5.24
N ASP A 699 7.52 -35.47 -6.21
CA ASP A 699 7.34 -36.69 -7.00
C ASP A 699 7.52 -37.96 -6.14
N TYR A 700 8.47 -37.94 -5.20
CA TYR A 700 8.64 -39.00 -4.22
C TYR A 700 7.41 -39.11 -3.31
N CYS A 701 6.92 -37.99 -2.76
CA CYS A 701 5.75 -37.95 -1.89
C CYS A 701 4.50 -38.49 -2.58
N ARG A 702 4.28 -38.10 -3.85
CA ARG A 702 3.18 -38.62 -4.67
C ARG A 702 3.24 -40.15 -4.82
N LYS A 703 4.44 -40.72 -4.98
CA LYS A 703 4.63 -42.17 -5.15
C LYS A 703 4.49 -42.93 -3.83
N ALA A 704 5.20 -42.49 -2.79
CA ALA A 704 5.33 -43.17 -1.50
C ALA A 704 4.12 -42.94 -0.57
N TYR A 705 3.62 -41.70 -0.47
CA TYR A 705 2.57 -41.30 0.47
C TYR A 705 1.20 -41.08 -0.17
N LYS A 706 1.09 -41.16 -1.50
CA LYS A 706 -0.14 -40.87 -2.30
C LYS A 706 -0.71 -39.47 -2.11
N LYS A 707 0.05 -38.58 -1.47
CA LYS A 707 -0.24 -37.16 -1.27
C LYS A 707 1.05 -36.38 -1.34
N ILE A 708 0.97 -35.13 -1.78
CA ILE A 708 2.14 -34.25 -1.89
C ILE A 708 2.31 -33.46 -0.60
N HIS A 709 1.20 -33.04 0.01
CA HIS A 709 1.21 -32.14 1.15
C HIS A 709 0.34 -32.66 2.30
N VAL A 710 0.71 -32.25 3.51
CA VAL A 710 -0.09 -32.38 4.73
C VAL A 710 -0.23 -30.98 5.32
N THR A 711 -1.46 -30.57 5.62
CA THR A 711 -1.73 -29.31 6.30
C THR A 711 -1.87 -29.57 7.79
N LYS A 712 -1.21 -28.76 8.61
CA LYS A 712 -1.32 -28.75 10.08
C LYS A 712 -1.64 -27.34 10.55
N VAL A 713 -2.58 -27.23 11.47
CA VAL A 713 -2.93 -25.98 12.15
C VAL A 713 -2.54 -26.13 13.61
N GLU A 714 -1.82 -25.15 14.14
CA GLU A 714 -1.34 -25.13 15.53
C GLU A 714 -1.68 -23.79 16.17
N GLU A 715 -2.20 -23.83 17.39
CA GLU A 715 -2.32 -22.63 18.21
C GLU A 715 -0.96 -22.29 18.82
N ARG A 716 -0.55 -21.03 18.65
CA ARG A 716 0.71 -20.49 19.18
C ARG A 716 0.43 -19.26 20.02
N VAL A 717 1.33 -18.96 20.94
CA VAL A 717 1.26 -17.78 21.81
C VAL A 717 2.51 -16.95 21.59
N THR A 718 2.32 -15.66 21.35
CA THR A 718 3.42 -14.70 21.21
C THR A 718 3.30 -13.63 22.30
N THR A 719 4.45 -13.16 22.80
CA THR A 719 4.53 -12.09 23.79
C THR A 719 4.76 -10.76 23.07
N ILE A 720 3.90 -9.78 23.36
CA ILE A 720 3.93 -8.42 22.80
C ILE A 720 4.42 -7.47 23.89
N CYS A 721 5.60 -6.89 23.68
CA CYS A 721 6.15 -5.87 24.56
C CYS A 721 5.34 -4.56 24.48
N GLN A 722 4.69 -4.19 25.58
CA GLN A 722 3.91 -2.95 25.66
C GLN A 722 4.77 -1.69 25.85
N ARG A 723 6.10 -1.81 25.98
CA ARG A 723 7.05 -0.69 26.16
C ARG A 723 7.89 -0.35 24.94
N GLU A 724 7.86 -1.21 23.92
CA GLU A 724 8.65 -1.09 22.69
C GLU A 724 8.48 0.29 22.02
N ASN A 725 9.44 0.82 21.28
CA ASN A 725 9.27 2.08 20.56
C ASN A 725 8.02 2.04 19.64
N SER A 726 7.05 2.92 19.85
CA SER A 726 5.73 2.88 19.20
C SER A 726 5.67 3.45 17.78
N PHE A 727 6.80 3.76 17.12
CA PHE A 727 6.79 4.46 15.82
C PHE A 727 5.83 3.82 14.78
N TYR A 728 5.71 2.50 14.74
CA TYR A 728 4.82 1.80 13.81
C TYR A 728 3.34 2.03 14.18
N VAL A 729 2.97 1.76 15.43
CA VAL A 729 1.60 1.94 15.94
C VAL A 729 1.17 3.42 15.87
N ASP A 730 2.07 4.34 16.22
CA ASP A 730 1.84 5.79 16.13
C ASP A 730 1.65 6.23 14.67
N THR A 731 2.36 5.60 13.72
CA THR A 731 2.15 5.83 12.29
C THR A 731 0.73 5.42 11.90
N VAL A 732 0.28 4.22 12.29
CA VAL A 732 -1.10 3.75 12.01
C VAL A 732 -2.13 4.69 12.63
N ARG A 733 -1.93 5.11 13.89
CA ARG A 733 -2.83 6.01 14.63
C ARG A 733 -2.94 7.36 13.94
N ALA A 734 -1.81 8.01 13.67
CA ALA A 734 -1.75 9.30 12.99
C ALA A 734 -2.40 9.24 11.60
N PHE A 735 -2.37 8.10 10.93
CA PHE A 735 -2.96 7.93 9.61
C PHE A 735 -4.48 7.70 9.64
N ARG A 736 -4.96 6.92 10.62
CA ARG A 736 -6.39 6.77 10.92
C ARG A 736 -7.00 8.13 11.29
N ASP A 737 -6.36 8.86 12.19
CA ASP A 737 -6.90 10.11 12.71
C ASP A 737 -6.93 11.20 11.63
N ARG A 738 -5.87 11.30 10.79
CA ARG A 738 -5.88 12.15 9.58
C ARG A 738 -6.99 11.79 8.61
N ARG A 739 -7.28 10.50 8.41
CA ARG A 739 -8.41 10.06 7.58
C ARG A 739 -9.74 10.61 8.13
N TYR A 740 -9.95 10.56 9.44
CA TYR A 740 -11.17 11.07 10.06
C TYR A 740 -11.28 12.59 9.94
N GLU A 741 -10.17 13.31 10.05
CA GLU A 741 -10.12 14.75 9.77
C GLU A 741 -10.57 15.05 8.33
N PHE A 742 -10.00 14.37 7.34
CA PHE A 742 -10.39 14.54 5.93
C PHE A 742 -11.84 14.13 5.66
N LYS A 743 -12.33 13.06 6.30
CA LYS A 743 -13.75 12.66 6.25
C LYS A 743 -14.67 13.75 6.82
N GLY A 744 -14.24 14.42 7.90
CA GLY A 744 -14.93 15.57 8.48
C GLY A 744 -14.94 16.79 7.57
N LEU A 745 -13.77 17.15 7.01
CA LEU A 745 -13.62 18.26 6.07
C LEU A 745 -14.44 18.04 4.80
N HIS A 746 -14.44 16.83 4.23
CA HIS A 746 -15.29 16.49 3.09
C HIS A 746 -16.77 16.76 3.38
N LYS A 747 -17.29 16.35 4.56
CA LYS A 747 -18.67 16.65 4.97
C LYS A 747 -18.94 18.16 5.07
N VAL A 748 -17.99 18.95 5.58
CA VAL A 748 -18.11 20.41 5.69
C VAL A 748 -18.13 21.06 4.31
N TRP A 749 -17.22 20.69 3.42
CA TRP A 749 -17.12 21.25 2.08
C TRP A 749 -18.28 20.84 1.18
N LYS A 750 -18.83 19.63 1.37
CA LYS A 750 -20.09 19.22 0.73
C LYS A 750 -21.25 20.12 1.09
N LYS A 751 -21.39 20.50 2.38
CA LYS A 751 -22.41 21.47 2.83
C LYS A 751 -22.17 22.87 2.25
N LYS A 752 -20.92 23.32 2.22
CA LYS A 752 -20.56 24.62 1.61
C LYS A 752 -20.86 24.65 0.11
N LEU A 753 -20.60 23.56 -0.60
CA LEU A 753 -20.92 23.44 -2.02
C LEU A 753 -22.43 23.54 -2.26
N SER A 754 -23.26 22.86 -1.46
CA SER A 754 -24.72 23.00 -1.53
C SER A 754 -25.17 24.44 -1.30
N ALA A 755 -24.63 25.12 -0.29
CA ALA A 755 -24.93 26.53 -0.04
C ALA A 755 -24.44 27.46 -1.17
N ALA A 756 -23.26 27.20 -1.75
CA ALA A 756 -22.74 27.98 -2.87
C ALA A 756 -23.60 27.81 -4.14
N MET A 757 -24.09 26.59 -4.40
CA MET A 757 -25.03 26.31 -5.50
C MET A 757 -26.35 27.06 -5.34
N GLU A 758 -26.84 27.22 -4.11
CA GLU A 758 -28.04 28.03 -3.82
C GLU A 758 -27.80 29.53 -4.08
N THR A 759 -26.58 30.03 -3.82
CA THR A 759 -26.23 31.45 -4.05
C THR A 759 -25.90 31.79 -5.51
N GLY A 760 -25.54 30.81 -6.35
CA GLY A 760 -25.31 30.98 -7.78
C GLY A 760 -23.97 31.61 -8.20
N ASP A 761 -23.00 31.78 -7.30
CA ASP A 761 -21.65 32.27 -7.63
C ASP A 761 -20.81 31.16 -8.28
N ALA A 762 -20.58 31.27 -9.58
CA ALA A 762 -19.82 30.27 -10.36
C ALA A 762 -18.38 30.08 -9.87
N SER A 763 -17.73 31.15 -9.38
CA SER A 763 -16.34 31.09 -8.91
C SER A 763 -16.24 30.33 -7.59
N GLU A 764 -17.13 30.62 -6.65
CA GLU A 764 -17.19 29.96 -5.35
C GLU A 764 -17.69 28.51 -5.47
N VAL A 765 -18.62 28.22 -6.39
CA VAL A 765 -19.04 26.86 -6.71
C VAL A 765 -17.87 26.02 -7.23
N LYS A 766 -17.08 26.55 -8.18
CA LYS A 766 -15.88 25.87 -8.69
C LYS A 766 -14.89 25.57 -7.56
N ARG A 767 -14.62 26.57 -6.71
CA ARG A 767 -13.71 26.43 -5.55
C ARG A 767 -14.20 25.39 -4.56
N CYS A 768 -15.47 25.44 -4.14
CA CYS A 768 -16.06 24.48 -3.21
C CYS A 768 -16.05 23.05 -3.77
N LYS A 769 -16.30 22.88 -5.08
CA LYS A 769 -16.26 21.59 -5.76
C LYS A 769 -14.84 21.00 -5.78
N ASN A 770 -13.83 21.81 -6.09
CA ASN A 770 -12.43 21.38 -6.05
C ASN A 770 -12.01 20.93 -4.65
N MET A 771 -12.41 21.66 -3.61
CA MET A 771 -12.12 21.29 -2.22
C MET A 771 -12.85 20.02 -1.78
N GLU A 772 -14.11 19.82 -2.20
CA GLU A 772 -14.88 18.61 -1.90
C GLU A 772 -14.20 17.35 -2.49
N ILE A 773 -13.79 17.43 -3.77
CA ILE A 773 -13.05 16.37 -4.48
C ILE A 773 -11.70 16.09 -3.82
N LEU A 774 -10.98 17.16 -3.43
CA LEU A 774 -9.68 17.06 -2.75
C LEU A 774 -9.79 16.26 -1.44
N TYR A 775 -10.73 16.63 -0.57
CA TYR A 775 -10.86 15.96 0.73
C TYR A 775 -11.45 14.55 0.63
N ASP A 776 -12.31 14.29 -0.36
CA ASP A 776 -12.73 12.91 -0.64
C ASP A 776 -11.54 12.05 -1.09
N SER A 777 -10.72 12.59 -2.00
CA SER A 777 -9.53 11.89 -2.49
C SER A 777 -8.50 11.65 -1.39
N LEU A 778 -8.28 12.64 -0.51
CA LEU A 778 -7.38 12.49 0.65
C LEU A 778 -7.88 11.42 1.62
N GLN A 779 -9.18 11.36 1.95
CA GLN A 779 -9.68 10.32 2.86
C GLN A 779 -9.61 8.92 2.23
N LEU A 780 -9.88 8.80 0.92
CA LEU A 780 -9.76 7.52 0.19
C LEU A 780 -8.31 7.05 0.09
N ALA A 781 -7.38 7.95 -0.23
CA ALA A 781 -5.95 7.68 -0.21
C ALA A 781 -5.52 7.14 1.16
N HIS A 782 -6.02 7.75 2.24
CA HIS A 782 -5.71 7.28 3.58
C HIS A 782 -6.33 5.90 3.87
N LYS A 783 -7.56 5.63 3.40
CA LYS A 783 -8.20 4.32 3.53
C LYS A 783 -7.38 3.20 2.86
N CYS A 784 -6.88 3.42 1.65
CA CYS A 784 -6.11 2.43 0.90
C CYS A 784 -4.83 2.01 1.64
N ILE A 785 -4.04 2.99 2.11
CA ILE A 785 -2.81 2.71 2.86
C ILE A 785 -3.11 2.14 4.25
N LEU A 786 -4.16 2.62 4.93
CA LEU A 786 -4.55 2.13 6.25
C LEU A 786 -4.83 0.62 6.24
N ASN A 787 -5.55 0.14 5.23
CA ASN A 787 -5.81 -1.30 5.05
C ASN A 787 -4.56 -2.10 4.67
N SER A 788 -3.51 -1.43 4.19
CA SER A 788 -2.27 -2.06 3.73
C SER A 788 -1.25 -2.30 4.84
N PHE A 789 -1.33 -1.64 6.00
CA PHE A 789 -0.39 -1.85 7.12
C PHE A 789 -0.37 -3.31 7.60
N TYR A 790 -1.57 -3.88 7.80
CA TYR A 790 -1.70 -5.30 8.15
C TYR A 790 -1.14 -6.22 7.05
N GLY A 791 -1.48 -5.97 5.78
CA GLY A 791 -0.98 -6.79 4.68
C GLY A 791 0.54 -6.66 4.47
N TYR A 792 1.11 -5.52 4.84
CA TYR A 792 2.54 -5.23 4.67
C TYR A 792 3.43 -6.12 5.53
N VAL A 793 3.04 -6.44 6.78
CA VAL A 793 3.91 -7.23 7.69
C VAL A 793 4.10 -8.67 7.23
N MET A 794 3.32 -9.13 6.24
CA MET A 794 3.44 -10.45 5.60
C MET A 794 3.96 -10.39 4.16
N ARG A 795 4.28 -9.19 3.67
CA ARG A 795 4.81 -9.01 2.32
C ARG A 795 6.23 -9.58 2.25
N LYS A 796 6.50 -10.39 1.22
CA LYS A 796 7.85 -10.88 0.93
C LYS A 796 8.81 -9.70 0.72
N GLY A 797 9.95 -9.72 1.41
CA GLY A 797 10.93 -8.65 1.37
C GLY A 797 10.50 -7.37 2.10
N ALA A 798 9.49 -7.42 2.97
CA ALA A 798 9.21 -6.33 3.90
C ALA A 798 10.38 -6.14 4.87
N ARG A 799 10.66 -4.89 5.25
CA ARG A 799 11.63 -4.56 6.31
C ARG A 799 11.10 -4.93 7.70
N TRP A 800 9.84 -4.59 7.97
CA TRP A 800 9.17 -4.93 9.24
C TRP A 800 8.22 -6.11 9.01
N TYR A 801 8.79 -7.29 8.83
CA TYR A 801 8.04 -8.54 8.64
C TYR A 801 7.70 -9.18 9.99
N SER A 802 6.47 -9.64 10.18
CA SER A 802 6.08 -10.51 11.30
C SER A 802 4.82 -11.31 10.95
N MET A 803 4.94 -12.64 10.98
CA MET A 803 3.82 -13.55 10.77
C MET A 803 2.93 -13.64 12.01
N GLU A 804 3.55 -13.57 13.19
CA GLU A 804 2.91 -13.57 14.49
C GLU A 804 1.93 -12.41 14.60
N MET A 805 2.39 -11.20 14.25
CA MET A 805 1.54 -10.01 14.25
C MET A 805 0.30 -10.18 13.36
N ALA A 806 0.49 -10.63 12.12
CA ALA A 806 -0.63 -10.85 11.20
C ALA A 806 -1.58 -11.94 11.70
N GLY A 807 -1.04 -13.04 12.23
CA GLY A 807 -1.81 -14.12 12.82
C GLY A 807 -2.64 -13.66 14.03
N ILE A 808 -2.06 -12.87 14.93
CA ILE A 808 -2.76 -12.31 16.10
C ILE A 808 -3.90 -11.39 15.65
N VAL A 809 -3.67 -10.52 14.66
CA VAL A 809 -4.70 -9.61 14.13
C VAL A 809 -5.89 -10.40 13.59
N CYS A 810 -5.64 -11.40 12.74
CA CYS A 810 -6.71 -12.24 12.20
C CYS A 810 -7.43 -13.07 13.26
N PHE A 811 -6.69 -13.69 14.17
CA PHE A 811 -7.30 -14.54 15.20
C PHE A 811 -8.14 -13.73 16.19
N THR A 812 -7.63 -12.58 16.64
CA THR A 812 -8.40 -11.65 17.48
C THR A 812 -9.65 -11.19 16.74
N GLY A 813 -9.52 -10.91 15.44
CA GLY A 813 -10.64 -10.49 14.63
C GLY A 813 -11.72 -11.56 14.47
N ALA A 814 -11.30 -12.79 14.17
CA ALA A 814 -12.20 -13.94 14.11
C ALA A 814 -12.95 -14.14 15.45
N ASN A 815 -12.28 -13.94 16.59
CA ASN A 815 -12.93 -14.05 17.90
C ASN A 815 -13.96 -12.93 18.15
N ILE A 816 -13.66 -11.69 17.77
CA ILE A 816 -14.60 -10.56 17.88
C ILE A 816 -15.87 -10.86 17.09
N ILE A 817 -15.73 -11.25 15.82
CA ILE A 817 -16.89 -11.48 14.95
C ILE A 817 -17.67 -12.74 15.35
N THR A 818 -16.98 -13.76 15.87
CA THR A 818 -17.62 -14.97 16.40
C THR A 818 -18.48 -14.66 17.63
N GLN A 819 -17.99 -13.86 18.57
CA GLN A 819 -18.77 -13.44 19.75
C GLN A 819 -19.97 -12.57 19.36
N ALA A 820 -19.78 -11.62 18.42
CA ALA A 820 -20.88 -10.82 17.91
C ALA A 820 -21.96 -11.69 17.24
N ARG A 821 -21.55 -12.65 16.40
CA ARG A 821 -22.43 -13.63 15.77
C ARG A 821 -23.19 -14.47 16.80
N GLU A 822 -22.52 -14.95 17.85
CA GLU A 822 -23.15 -15.73 18.93
C GLU A 822 -24.25 -14.96 19.66
N LEU A 823 -24.09 -13.65 19.86
CA LEU A 823 -25.17 -12.82 20.40
C LEU A 823 -26.30 -12.68 19.37
N ILE A 824 -25.98 -12.36 18.11
CA ILE A 824 -26.98 -12.16 17.05
C ILE A 824 -27.81 -13.42 16.80
N GLU A 825 -27.24 -14.63 16.89
CA GLU A 825 -27.98 -15.90 16.81
C GLU A 825 -29.01 -16.08 17.92
N GLN A 826 -28.80 -15.47 19.08
CA GLN A 826 -29.71 -15.57 20.21
C GLN A 826 -30.86 -14.58 20.14
N ILE A 827 -30.68 -13.44 19.46
CA ILE A 827 -31.66 -12.35 19.40
C ILE A 827 -32.29 -12.15 18.01
N GLY A 828 -31.75 -12.79 16.98
CA GLY A 828 -32.16 -12.66 15.58
C GLY A 828 -31.67 -13.85 14.74
N ARG A 829 -31.38 -13.60 13.46
CA ARG A 829 -30.81 -14.61 12.56
C ARG A 829 -29.67 -14.01 11.75
N PRO A 830 -28.42 -14.45 11.96
CA PRO A 830 -27.33 -14.09 11.06
C PRO A 830 -27.46 -14.86 9.74
N LEU A 831 -27.11 -14.21 8.64
CA LEU A 831 -27.30 -14.71 7.29
C LEU A 831 -25.96 -15.04 6.63
N GLU A 832 -25.03 -14.09 6.70
CA GLU A 832 -23.68 -14.18 6.16
C GLU A 832 -22.72 -13.47 7.12
N LEU A 833 -21.55 -14.08 7.33
CA LEU A 833 -20.46 -13.52 8.11
C LEU A 833 -19.23 -13.46 7.23
N ASP A 834 -18.60 -12.30 7.17
CA ASP A 834 -17.45 -12.05 6.33
C ASP A 834 -16.45 -11.15 7.04
N THR A 835 -15.39 -11.76 7.58
CA THR A 835 -14.21 -11.11 8.16
C THR A 835 -14.50 -10.12 9.29
N ASP A 836 -15.01 -8.94 8.95
CA ASP A 836 -15.33 -7.77 9.78
C ASP A 836 -16.84 -7.48 9.89
N GLY A 837 -17.67 -8.08 9.03
CA GLY A 837 -19.10 -7.80 8.94
C GLY A 837 -20.01 -9.00 9.18
N ILE A 838 -21.18 -8.74 9.77
CA ILE A 838 -22.29 -9.70 9.90
C ILE A 838 -23.52 -9.10 9.22
N TRP A 839 -24.03 -9.81 8.21
CA TRP A 839 -25.37 -9.61 7.70
C TRP A 839 -26.37 -10.37 8.55
N CYS A 840 -27.39 -9.68 9.05
CA CYS A 840 -28.40 -10.30 9.90
C CYS A 840 -29.79 -9.74 9.65
N VAL A 841 -30.80 -10.53 10.04
CA VAL A 841 -32.15 -10.06 10.25
C VAL A 841 -32.51 -10.02 11.73
N LEU A 842 -33.01 -8.89 12.18
CA LEU A 842 -33.58 -8.69 13.51
C LEU A 842 -35.12 -8.56 13.39
N PRO A 843 -35.89 -8.87 14.44
CA PRO A 843 -37.35 -8.65 14.41
C PRO A 843 -37.66 -7.14 14.30
N ASN A 844 -38.72 -6.76 13.56
CA ASN A 844 -39.12 -5.34 13.42
C ASN A 844 -39.47 -4.64 14.74
N SER A 845 -39.81 -5.40 15.78
CA SER A 845 -40.01 -4.85 17.13
C SER A 845 -38.71 -4.58 17.90
N PHE A 846 -37.53 -4.88 17.35
CA PHE A 846 -36.24 -4.69 18.02
C PHE A 846 -35.89 -3.21 18.22
N PRO A 847 -35.23 -2.82 19.33
CA PRO A 847 -34.75 -1.45 19.51
C PRO A 847 -33.77 -1.03 18.41
N GLU A 848 -34.13 -0.02 17.61
CA GLU A 848 -33.27 0.53 16.55
C GLU A 848 -32.54 1.80 17.00
N ASN A 849 -33.00 2.96 16.54
CA ASN A 849 -32.38 4.26 16.73
C ASN A 849 -33.12 5.08 17.78
N PHE A 850 -32.38 5.68 18.70
CA PHE A 850 -32.91 6.55 19.75
C PHE A 850 -32.21 7.91 19.73
N VAL A 851 -32.96 8.98 20.03
CA VAL A 851 -32.43 10.35 20.03
C VAL A 851 -32.16 10.81 21.46
N ILE A 852 -30.87 11.00 21.77
CA ILE A 852 -30.39 11.63 23.00
C ILE A 852 -30.42 13.14 22.82
N LYS A 853 -31.08 13.83 23.75
CA LYS A 853 -31.18 15.30 23.79
C LYS A 853 -30.20 15.85 24.83
N SER A 854 -29.37 16.80 24.40
CA SER A 854 -28.36 17.40 25.26
C SER A 854 -28.43 18.93 25.31
N THR A 855 -27.97 19.50 26.41
CA THR A 855 -27.72 20.95 26.56
C THR A 855 -26.46 21.41 25.81
N ASN A 856 -25.66 20.50 25.26
CA ASN A 856 -24.44 20.82 24.51
C ASN A 856 -24.77 21.52 23.19
N ALA A 857 -24.31 22.76 23.02
CA ALA A 857 -24.57 23.57 21.83
C ALA A 857 -24.04 22.94 20.51
N LYS A 858 -22.97 22.14 20.56
CA LYS A 858 -22.41 21.47 19.38
C LYS A 858 -23.15 20.17 19.02
N LYS A 859 -23.72 19.50 20.04
CA LYS A 859 -24.43 18.22 19.90
C LYS A 859 -25.78 18.26 20.62
N PRO A 860 -26.74 19.12 20.19
CA PRO A 860 -28.03 19.25 20.87
C PRO A 860 -28.90 17.99 20.75
N LYS A 861 -28.69 17.20 19.69
CA LYS A 861 -29.34 15.92 19.43
C LYS A 861 -28.32 14.94 18.88
N VAL A 862 -28.30 13.73 19.43
CA VAL A 862 -27.42 12.63 19.02
C VAL A 862 -28.28 11.39 18.79
N THR A 863 -28.12 10.73 17.64
CA THR A 863 -28.86 9.50 17.33
C THR A 863 -27.97 8.30 17.63
N ILE A 864 -28.40 7.42 18.53
CA ILE A 864 -27.68 6.20 18.91
C ILE A 864 -28.41 4.99 18.33
N SER A 865 -27.67 4.14 17.61
CA SER A 865 -28.14 2.84 17.13
C SER A 865 -27.89 1.79 18.20
N TYR A 866 -28.96 1.25 18.81
CA TYR A 866 -28.86 0.24 19.86
C TYR A 866 -28.18 -1.06 19.40
N PRO A 867 -28.43 -1.59 18.18
CA PRO A 867 -27.70 -2.76 17.67
C PRO A 867 -26.18 -2.56 17.60
N GLY A 868 -25.72 -1.34 17.29
CA GLY A 868 -24.29 -1.00 17.31
C GLY A 868 -23.76 -0.89 18.74
N ALA A 869 -24.44 -0.11 19.57
CA ALA A 869 -24.04 0.13 20.96
C ALA A 869 -23.95 -1.18 21.79
N MET A 870 -24.87 -2.13 21.58
CA MET A 870 -24.84 -3.42 22.30
C MET A 870 -23.62 -4.27 21.91
N LEU A 871 -23.15 -4.19 20.67
CA LEU A 871 -21.94 -4.89 20.24
C LEU A 871 -20.68 -4.16 20.70
N ASN A 872 -20.67 -2.83 20.68
CA ASN A 872 -19.54 -2.02 21.14
C ASN A 872 -19.21 -2.26 22.60
N ILE A 873 -20.21 -2.33 23.49
CA ILE A 873 -19.96 -2.63 24.90
C ILE A 873 -19.41 -4.05 25.11
N LEU A 874 -19.88 -5.04 24.32
CA LEU A 874 -19.33 -6.40 24.35
C LEU A 874 -17.86 -6.43 23.91
N VAL A 875 -17.54 -5.71 22.84
CA VAL A 875 -16.17 -5.57 22.36
C VAL A 875 -15.29 -4.89 23.41
N LYS A 876 -15.81 -3.85 24.05
CA LYS A 876 -15.11 -3.15 25.13
C LYS A 876 -14.81 -4.07 26.30
N GLU A 877 -15.77 -4.87 26.75
CA GLU A 877 -15.56 -5.78 27.89
C GLU A 877 -14.63 -6.95 27.54
N GLY A 878 -14.74 -7.50 26.32
CA GLY A 878 -13.99 -8.69 25.92
C GLY A 878 -12.57 -8.41 25.40
N PHE A 879 -12.31 -7.24 24.83
CA PHE A 879 -11.11 -6.99 24.01
C PHE A 879 -10.32 -5.73 24.37
N THR A 880 -10.62 -5.07 25.48
CA THR A 880 -9.82 -3.93 25.96
C THR A 880 -8.42 -4.36 26.39
N ASN A 881 -7.42 -3.53 26.08
CA ASN A 881 -6.05 -3.71 26.54
C ASN A 881 -5.77 -2.82 27.75
N ASP A 882 -5.81 -3.39 28.95
CA ASP A 882 -5.48 -2.71 30.22
C ASP A 882 -3.97 -2.67 30.52
N GLN A 883 -3.14 -3.21 29.63
CA GLN A 883 -1.68 -3.26 29.76
C GLN A 883 -0.98 -2.23 28.87
N TYR A 884 -1.71 -1.34 28.21
CA TYR A 884 -1.16 -0.39 27.25
C TYR A 884 -0.23 0.59 27.95
N GLN A 885 1.06 0.57 27.62
CA GLN A 885 2.06 1.46 28.23
C GLN A 885 2.59 2.48 27.22
N GLU A 886 2.65 3.73 27.64
CA GLU A 886 3.21 4.84 26.88
C GLU A 886 4.33 5.52 27.68
N LEU A 887 5.40 5.90 26.99
CA LEU A 887 6.52 6.60 27.58
C LEU A 887 6.12 8.06 27.81
N GLN A 888 5.97 8.47 29.06
CA GLN A 888 5.56 9.84 29.41
C GLN A 888 6.76 10.79 29.51
N ASP A 889 7.86 10.32 30.11
CA ASP A 889 9.08 11.09 30.24
C ASP A 889 10.29 10.27 29.73
N PRO A 890 10.84 10.62 28.55
CA PRO A 890 12.02 9.96 28.00
C PRO A 890 13.29 10.11 28.85
N ALA A 891 13.40 11.16 29.67
CA ALA A 891 14.61 11.39 30.48
C ALA A 891 14.67 10.46 31.70
N SER A 892 13.54 10.26 32.37
CA SER A 892 13.42 9.33 33.51
C SER A 892 13.02 7.91 33.13
N LEU A 893 12.70 7.66 31.84
CA LEU A 893 12.17 6.39 31.33
C LEU A 893 10.89 5.95 32.05
N THR A 894 10.03 6.92 32.37
CA THR A 894 8.77 6.69 33.10
C THR A 894 7.65 6.31 32.14
N TYR A 895 7.06 5.14 32.35
CA TYR A 895 5.92 4.63 31.59
C TYR A 895 4.62 4.74 32.39
N VAL A 896 3.53 5.13 31.72
CA VAL A 896 2.18 5.16 32.28
C VAL A 896 1.34 4.07 31.61
N THR A 897 0.60 3.32 32.41
CA THR A 897 -0.36 2.33 31.92
C THR A 897 -1.73 2.97 31.77
N ARG A 898 -2.42 2.69 30.65
CA ARG A 898 -3.81 3.07 30.42
C ARG A 898 -4.58 1.93 29.75
N SER A 899 -5.91 1.96 29.85
CA SER A 899 -6.77 1.08 29.08
C SER A 899 -6.98 1.65 27.68
N GLU A 900 -6.80 0.83 26.65
CA GLU A 900 -7.00 1.21 25.25
C GLU A 900 -7.98 0.23 24.59
N ASN A 901 -8.96 0.78 23.88
CA ASN A 901 -9.79 0.05 22.93
C ASN A 901 -10.30 1.01 21.85
N SER A 902 -9.96 0.72 20.60
CA SER A 902 -10.35 1.51 19.42
C SER A 902 -11.31 0.77 18.50
N ILE A 903 -11.85 -0.38 18.92
CA ILE A 903 -12.62 -1.29 18.06
C ILE A 903 -14.11 -0.98 18.24
N PHE A 904 -14.76 -0.56 17.16
CA PHE A 904 -16.19 -0.21 17.16
C PHE A 904 -16.89 -0.80 15.94
N PHE A 905 -18.09 -1.30 16.15
CA PHE A 905 -19.06 -1.62 15.12
C PHE A 905 -19.73 -0.34 14.61
N GLU A 906 -19.78 -0.22 13.29
CA GLU A 906 -20.63 0.69 12.53
C GLU A 906 -21.86 -0.10 12.05
N VAL A 907 -23.01 0.57 12.00
CA VAL A 907 -24.28 -0.05 11.58
C VAL A 907 -24.72 0.56 10.26
N ASP A 908 -24.89 -0.29 9.26
CA ASP A 908 -25.44 0.07 7.95
C ASP A 908 -26.82 -0.59 7.76
N GLY A 909 -27.82 0.23 7.41
CA GLY A 909 -29.21 -0.21 7.21
C GLY A 909 -30.23 0.67 7.98
N PRO A 910 -31.51 0.24 8.04
CA PRO A 910 -32.03 -1.03 7.53
C PRO A 910 -32.15 -1.07 6.00
N TYR A 911 -31.95 -2.26 5.42
CA TYR A 911 -32.10 -2.51 3.98
C TYR A 911 -33.49 -3.04 3.60
N LEU A 912 -33.90 -2.84 2.34
CA LEU A 912 -35.19 -3.32 1.82
C LEU A 912 -35.20 -4.84 1.62
N ALA A 913 -34.11 -5.38 1.06
CA ALA A 913 -34.00 -6.79 0.71
C ALA A 913 -32.54 -7.29 0.69
N MET A 914 -32.37 -8.60 0.90
CA MET A 914 -31.12 -9.34 0.74
C MET A 914 -31.42 -10.72 0.13
N ILE A 915 -30.67 -11.11 -0.89
CA ILE A 915 -30.82 -12.40 -1.58
C ILE A 915 -29.50 -13.18 -1.53
N LEU A 916 -29.54 -14.38 -0.97
CA LEU A 916 -28.38 -15.25 -0.76
C LEU A 916 -28.54 -16.58 -1.53
N PRO A 917 -27.62 -16.93 -2.45
CA PRO A 917 -27.72 -18.14 -3.24
C PRO A 917 -27.35 -19.40 -2.44
N ALA A 918 -27.84 -20.56 -2.89
CA ALA A 918 -27.50 -21.87 -2.32
C ALA A 918 -26.52 -22.64 -3.22
N SER A 919 -25.69 -23.52 -2.64
CA SER A 919 -24.84 -24.43 -3.42
C SER A 919 -25.68 -25.50 -4.12
N LYS A 920 -25.15 -26.05 -5.20
CA LYS A 920 -25.69 -27.28 -5.82
C LYS A 920 -25.31 -28.54 -5.03
N GLU A 921 -24.26 -28.48 -4.20
CA GLU A 921 -23.82 -29.60 -3.37
C GLU A 921 -24.56 -29.60 -2.02
N GLU A 922 -25.12 -30.75 -1.65
CA GLU A 922 -25.80 -30.94 -0.38
C GLU A 922 -24.84 -30.65 0.80
N GLY A 923 -25.35 -29.91 1.79
CA GLY A 923 -24.58 -29.56 3.00
C GLY A 923 -23.50 -28.50 2.81
N LYS A 924 -23.19 -28.06 1.58
CA LYS A 924 -22.29 -26.92 1.33
C LYS A 924 -23.09 -25.67 1.05
N LYS A 925 -22.66 -24.54 1.61
CA LYS A 925 -23.23 -23.21 1.31
C LYS A 925 -22.20 -22.42 0.52
N LEU A 926 -22.66 -21.58 -0.40
CA LEU A 926 -21.78 -20.74 -1.21
C LEU A 926 -21.24 -19.63 -0.32
N LYS A 927 -19.97 -19.73 0.03
CA LYS A 927 -19.19 -18.61 0.55
C LYS A 927 -18.72 -17.77 -0.64
N LYS A 928 -18.53 -16.45 -0.45
CA LYS A 928 -17.95 -15.48 -1.41
C LYS A 928 -17.43 -16.12 -2.70
N SER A 929 -18.32 -16.26 -3.68
CA SER A 929 -17.95 -16.80 -4.98
C SER A 929 -17.69 -15.61 -5.90
N SER A 930 -16.43 -15.43 -6.28
CA SER A 930 -15.86 -14.34 -7.10
C SER A 930 -16.48 -14.14 -8.48
N CYS A 931 -17.62 -14.76 -8.77
CA CYS A 931 -18.25 -14.69 -10.08
C CYS A 931 -19.78 -14.57 -10.08
N HIS A 932 -20.55 -14.94 -9.03
CA HIS A 932 -22.03 -14.98 -9.15
C HIS A 932 -22.85 -14.76 -7.87
N GLN A 933 -22.30 -14.19 -6.80
CA GLN A 933 -23.14 -13.74 -5.68
C GLN A 933 -23.75 -12.38 -6.09
N ILE A 934 -24.91 -12.38 -6.75
CA ILE A 934 -25.67 -11.15 -6.93
C ILE A 934 -26.28 -10.81 -5.56
N LEU A 935 -25.48 -10.16 -4.72
CA LEU A 935 -25.95 -9.52 -3.50
C LEU A 935 -26.78 -8.31 -3.93
N LEU A 936 -28.05 -8.55 -4.31
CA LEU A 936 -28.98 -7.47 -4.63
C LEU A 936 -29.44 -6.86 -3.31
N ILE A 937 -28.71 -5.83 -2.88
CA ILE A 937 -29.08 -5.00 -1.75
C ILE A 937 -29.83 -3.79 -2.28
N PHE A 938 -31.07 -3.63 -1.84
CA PHE A 938 -31.86 -2.45 -2.14
C PHE A 938 -31.91 -1.56 -0.89
N PRO A 939 -31.41 -0.31 -0.91
CA PRO A 939 -31.56 0.60 0.22
C PRO A 939 -33.01 1.06 0.36
N GLN A 940 -33.48 1.32 1.59
CA GLN A 940 -34.74 2.05 1.79
C GLN A 940 -34.50 3.51 1.40
N GLN A 941 -35.06 3.98 0.28
CA GLN A 941 -35.04 5.42 0.00
C GLN A 941 -35.83 6.19 1.07
N PRO A 942 -35.36 7.35 1.54
CA PRO A 942 -36.22 8.25 2.29
C PRO A 942 -37.39 8.64 1.39
N LYS A 943 -38.62 8.54 1.91
CA LYS A 943 -39.82 9.08 1.29
C LYS A 943 -39.71 10.61 1.22
N THR A 944 -38.98 11.14 0.25
CA THR A 944 -39.20 12.49 -0.25
C THR A 944 -40.22 12.40 -1.37
N LEU A 945 -41.46 12.70 -1.01
CA LEU A 945 -42.51 13.09 -1.94
C LEU A 945 -42.03 14.28 -2.77
N CYS A 946 -41.94 14.11 -4.08
CA CYS A 946 -42.40 15.07 -5.08
C CYS A 946 -42.63 14.31 -6.41
N PRO A 947 -43.63 14.74 -7.20
CA PRO A 947 -44.50 13.87 -8.01
C PRO A 947 -43.83 13.20 -9.21
#